data_AF-A0A2G5SUG4-F1
#
_entry.id   AF-A0A2G5SUG4-F1
#
_cell.length_a   1.000
_cell.length_b   1.000
_cell.length_c   1.000
_cell.angle_alpha   90.00
_cell.angle_beta   90.00
_cell.angle_gamma   90.00
#
_symmetry.space_group_name_H-M   'P 1'
#
loop_
_entity.id
_entity.type
_entity.pdbx_description
1 polymer ?
#
loop_
_entity_poly.entity_id
_entity_poly.type
_entity_poly.pdbx_seq_one_letter_code
_entity_poly.pdbx_strand_id
1 'polypeptide(L)'
;MSRNLVRYNPPPEQYLQRCTRMWARDRATGGVSLAFVPDFNKGIETPEDMEKACEDAESILLKHKLFSEETRFFTEDYSSKLDVLETTFETLMTELLDEVPAPHLRLEYSNVIAFYMTAREMFTFISTFTENEHWVMPCDLVDKFIEYFETVRLIKKYSFVDLRNFLEVLEFSNEILMCIQTHYRIKKKFIKNEEPSFPREDCERYYSYDYEWFCGSVISGPYHMDCCRWLCVSRHAQMNLTTFRCETMAAAHGTFFDYLMNIPVPFPGSADSPKLILSALSSREACFRDANMRSLATLKELIEGDPELKYTRDTSNFVNLRGDIRRKKRNVADLLVRSERNNCLPFYLIISVLSRVEAQLLLLHRAYAPFMDKNIGLYGKSMPKTVFEIAFRIFVITNAETCSKLPLNPEIEGLLKQLNAETRIHIQRFYEDYEEECEKFYTEPVPVDLENDTNQFPYQVDVDDFPEDLADFVTPMITHLYWEQYELDRLNEDYAFVKQGYFDWPKAAGTAPFTINKHRPAIHAFDCNFSQVYSQNICERVQKSHCIKAINRIASDAFWGNEIIKSCEQAIEEAKCVPSISEINQEFANTFKAAIGEKVLDGMDVVEVTNMIGEIVHSHISASTLRAKYPSPKGEIGTAQTAKNIAKEVLQTFLDYVKTQEAMVAKKLSAPKTKMEAVGVARAAQKSIIDRLDLLHRQLVAQATGTQLPENVSSESSSEEATSSQASDNGFDDDDTFYPVPDPTLDLFFDALNQAPLSHKEFGEIMASGMFGSEVPPEMVNAFLARVIKVTYCWASFDISDMTNPIYNVPLD
;
A
#
# COMPACT_ATOMS: atom_id res chain seq x y z
N MET A 1 34.50 35.56 -51.31
CA MET A 1 34.91 34.19 -51.65
C MET A 1 35.43 33.59 -50.35
N SER A 2 34.90 32.54 -49.73
CA SER A 2 34.19 31.36 -50.21
C SER A 2 32.98 31.06 -49.30
N ARG A 3 31.81 30.87 -49.93
CA ARG A 3 30.68 30.12 -49.37
C ARG A 3 31.04 28.65 -49.47
N ASN A 4 30.93 27.89 -48.38
CA ASN A 4 30.83 26.43 -48.44
C ASN A 4 29.80 25.94 -47.42
N LEU A 5 28.60 25.69 -47.96
CA LEU A 5 27.71 24.57 -47.67
C LEU A 5 27.53 24.16 -46.21
N VAL A 6 26.64 24.89 -45.54
CA VAL A 6 25.73 24.30 -44.53
C VAL A 6 24.92 23.22 -45.27
N ARG A 7 25.23 21.94 -45.04
CA ARG A 7 24.31 20.85 -45.42
C ARG A 7 23.12 20.95 -44.47
N TYR A 8 22.02 21.50 -45.00
CA TYR A 8 20.71 21.46 -44.37
C TYR A 8 20.29 19.97 -44.29
N ASN A 9 20.50 19.34 -43.14
CA ASN A 9 19.77 18.12 -42.82
C ASN A 9 18.33 18.55 -42.51
N PRO A 10 17.32 18.07 -43.25
CA PRO A 10 15.94 18.38 -42.90
C PRO A 10 15.65 17.82 -41.49
N PRO A 11 14.77 18.49 -40.71
CA PRO A 11 14.27 17.94 -39.46
C PRO A 11 13.81 16.49 -39.66
N PRO A 12 14.13 15.56 -38.75
CA PRO A 12 13.78 14.15 -38.89
C PRO A 12 12.27 13.85 -39.11
N GLU A 13 11.38 14.73 -38.66
CA GLU A 13 9.93 14.67 -38.98
C GLU A 13 9.63 14.90 -40.46
N GLN A 14 10.40 15.78 -41.12
CA GLN A 14 10.34 15.97 -42.57
C GLN A 14 10.98 14.79 -43.32
N TYR A 15 11.87 14.04 -42.68
CA TYR A 15 12.44 12.80 -43.21
C TYR A 15 11.40 11.67 -43.20
N LEU A 16 10.71 11.45 -42.08
CA LEU A 16 9.65 10.45 -41.97
C LEU A 16 8.48 10.79 -42.89
N GLN A 17 7.99 12.05 -42.90
CA GLN A 17 6.96 12.50 -43.84
C GLN A 17 7.38 12.34 -45.31
N ARG A 18 8.67 12.48 -45.65
CA ARG A 18 9.17 12.21 -47.00
C ARG A 18 9.16 10.72 -47.31
N CYS A 19 9.57 9.86 -46.39
CA CYS A 19 9.52 8.41 -46.56
C CYS A 19 8.08 7.90 -46.70
N THR A 20 7.14 8.34 -45.86
CA THR A 20 5.72 7.95 -45.95
C THR A 20 5.06 8.49 -47.23
N ARG A 21 5.37 9.74 -47.64
CA ARG A 21 4.89 10.30 -48.91
C ARG A 21 5.51 9.63 -50.13
N MET A 22 6.78 9.21 -50.08
CA MET A 22 7.43 8.46 -51.13
C MET A 22 6.81 7.07 -51.28
N TRP A 23 6.56 6.37 -50.18
CA TRP A 23 5.90 5.06 -50.16
C TRP A 23 4.45 5.11 -50.67
N ALA A 24 3.67 6.11 -50.23
CA ALA A 24 2.30 6.34 -50.72
C ALA A 24 2.27 6.67 -52.23
N ARG A 25 3.32 7.33 -52.74
CA ARG A 25 3.45 7.70 -54.15
C ARG A 25 3.86 6.51 -55.02
N ASP A 26 4.75 5.64 -54.54
CA ASP A 26 5.18 4.44 -55.26
C ASP A 26 4.06 3.41 -55.44
N ARG A 27 3.14 3.28 -54.47
CA ARG A 27 1.90 2.48 -54.63
C ARG A 27 0.91 3.09 -55.61
N ALA A 28 0.87 4.43 -55.72
CA ALA A 28 -0.08 5.12 -56.58
C ALA A 28 0.35 5.14 -58.05
N THR A 29 1.65 5.11 -58.37
CA THR A 29 2.15 5.31 -59.74
C THR A 29 2.70 4.07 -60.42
N GLY A 30 2.60 2.88 -59.84
CA GLY A 30 2.95 1.63 -60.52
C GLY A 30 4.36 1.65 -61.09
N GLY A 31 5.35 1.88 -60.22
CA GLY A 31 6.77 1.65 -60.45
C GLY A 31 7.40 2.36 -61.66
N VAL A 32 7.94 3.57 -61.48
CA VAL A 32 9.16 4.01 -62.18
C VAL A 32 9.99 4.96 -61.29
N SER A 33 11.25 4.54 -61.11
CA SER A 33 12.45 5.19 -60.56
C SER A 33 12.53 6.73 -60.52
N LEU A 34 12.94 7.27 -59.37
CA LEU A 34 13.60 8.58 -59.29
C LEU A 34 14.83 8.53 -58.37
N ALA A 35 15.99 8.60 -59.02
CA ALA A 35 17.30 8.83 -58.44
C ALA A 35 17.37 10.22 -57.78
N PHE A 36 17.21 10.33 -56.46
CA PHE A 36 17.75 11.45 -55.68
C PHE A 36 17.82 11.21 -54.15
N VAL A 37 18.28 10.04 -53.69
CA VAL A 37 18.93 9.86 -52.37
C VAL A 37 19.98 8.75 -52.51
N PRO A 38 21.28 9.05 -52.69
CA PRO A 38 22.23 8.06 -53.21
C PRO A 38 22.61 6.88 -52.30
N ASP A 39 22.24 6.86 -51.01
CA ASP A 39 22.80 5.84 -50.09
C ASP A 39 21.80 5.10 -49.17
N PHE A 40 20.48 5.31 -49.28
CA PHE A 40 19.50 4.58 -48.43
C PHE A 40 18.77 3.42 -49.12
N ASN A 41 18.81 3.33 -50.46
CA ASN A 41 18.12 2.26 -51.21
C ASN A 41 19.01 1.03 -51.50
N LYS A 42 20.24 0.97 -50.97
CA LYS A 42 21.07 -0.23 -51.10
C LYS A 42 20.71 -1.21 -49.99
N GLY A 43 20.00 -2.28 -50.33
CA GLY A 43 19.76 -3.41 -49.43
C GLY A 43 18.35 -3.51 -48.85
N ILE A 44 17.37 -2.72 -49.33
CA ILE A 44 15.95 -2.90 -48.99
C ILE A 44 15.29 -3.65 -50.15
N GLU A 45 15.27 -4.98 -50.07
CA GLU A 45 14.71 -5.86 -51.11
C GLU A 45 13.41 -6.55 -50.64
N THR A 46 13.17 -6.58 -49.33
CA THR A 46 12.05 -7.26 -48.69
C THR A 46 11.27 -6.34 -47.72
N PRO A 47 10.02 -6.70 -47.35
CA PRO A 47 9.29 -6.03 -46.27
C PRO A 47 10.05 -6.04 -44.93
N GLU A 48 10.82 -7.10 -44.66
CA GLU A 48 11.64 -7.26 -43.44
C GLU A 48 12.81 -6.25 -43.42
N ASP A 49 13.44 -5.98 -44.58
CA ASP A 49 14.47 -4.94 -44.68
C ASP A 49 13.92 -3.53 -44.46
N MET A 50 12.65 -3.31 -44.83
CA MET A 50 11.96 -2.03 -44.62
C MET A 50 11.59 -1.83 -43.15
N GLU A 51 11.11 -2.89 -42.48
CA GLU A 51 10.83 -2.90 -41.04
C GLU A 51 12.10 -2.54 -40.26
N LYS A 52 13.22 -3.20 -40.60
CA LYS A 52 14.53 -2.88 -40.03
C LYS A 52 14.99 -1.44 -40.30
N ALA A 53 14.77 -0.91 -41.51
CA ALA A 53 15.12 0.47 -41.83
C ALA A 53 14.25 1.49 -41.07
N CYS A 54 12.99 1.16 -40.79
CA CYS A 54 12.11 1.95 -39.93
C CYS A 54 12.59 1.94 -38.48
N GLU A 55 12.92 0.77 -37.92
CA GLU A 55 13.50 0.62 -36.58
C GLU A 55 14.80 1.42 -36.43
N ASP A 56 15.71 1.33 -37.41
CA ASP A 56 16.97 2.09 -37.44
C ASP A 56 16.70 3.61 -37.48
N ALA A 57 15.70 4.06 -38.26
CA ALA A 57 15.34 5.47 -38.35
C ALA A 57 14.73 6.01 -37.04
N GLU A 58 13.86 5.22 -36.39
CA GLU A 58 13.28 5.53 -35.08
C GLU A 58 14.35 5.61 -33.99
N SER A 59 15.32 4.69 -34.02
CA SER A 59 16.50 4.72 -33.14
C SER A 59 17.34 5.99 -33.33
N ILE A 60 17.60 6.40 -34.57
CA ILE A 60 18.32 7.65 -34.88
C ILE A 60 17.54 8.88 -34.42
N LEU A 61 16.22 8.89 -34.62
CA LEU A 61 15.30 9.94 -34.17
C LEU A 61 15.34 10.11 -32.66
N LEU A 62 15.20 9.00 -31.94
CA LEU A 62 15.27 8.96 -30.48
C LEU A 62 16.61 9.47 -29.99
N LYS A 63 17.71 9.01 -30.61
CA LYS A 63 19.06 9.49 -30.32
C LYS A 63 19.17 11.00 -30.50
N HIS A 64 18.72 11.53 -31.63
CA HIS A 64 18.75 12.97 -31.88
C HIS A 64 17.96 13.75 -30.83
N LYS A 65 16.75 13.28 -30.48
CA LYS A 65 15.92 13.92 -29.45
C LYS A 65 16.64 13.99 -28.10
N LEU A 66 17.19 12.85 -27.64
CA LEU A 66 17.89 12.75 -26.36
C LEU A 66 19.13 13.65 -26.26
N PHE A 67 19.91 13.79 -27.35
CA PHE A 67 21.12 14.64 -27.38
C PHE A 67 20.84 16.11 -27.71
N SER A 68 19.72 16.41 -28.39
CA SER A 68 19.32 17.79 -28.70
C SER A 68 18.99 18.59 -27.44
N GLU A 69 18.38 17.96 -26.44
CA GLU A 69 18.10 18.57 -25.14
C GLU A 69 19.37 18.93 -24.37
N GLU A 70 20.36 18.02 -24.33
CA GLU A 70 21.66 18.32 -23.71
C GLU A 70 22.36 19.48 -24.42
N THR A 71 22.30 19.49 -25.74
CA THR A 71 22.88 20.59 -26.53
C THR A 71 22.20 21.91 -26.18
N ARG A 72 20.86 21.95 -26.16
CA ARG A 72 20.07 23.13 -25.78
C ARG A 72 20.45 23.62 -24.39
N PHE A 73 20.50 22.71 -23.42
CA PHE A 73 20.84 23.00 -22.02
C PHE A 73 22.16 23.77 -21.90
N PHE A 74 23.22 23.30 -22.58
CA PHE A 74 24.53 23.96 -22.56
C PHE A 74 24.59 25.22 -23.42
N THR A 75 23.93 25.24 -24.59
CA THR A 75 23.98 26.40 -25.50
C THR A 75 23.18 27.60 -25.01
N GLU A 76 22.10 27.35 -24.26
CA GLU A 76 21.20 28.38 -23.71
C GLU A 76 21.47 28.67 -22.22
N ASP A 77 22.56 28.13 -21.67
CA ASP A 77 23.04 28.36 -20.30
C ASP A 77 22.01 28.07 -19.19
N TYR A 78 21.32 26.92 -19.31
CA TYR A 78 20.34 26.50 -18.30
C TYR A 78 20.96 26.20 -16.92
N SER A 79 22.27 25.93 -16.86
CA SER A 79 22.98 25.81 -15.57
C SER A 79 22.87 27.10 -14.75
N SER A 80 23.12 28.26 -15.36
CA SER A 80 22.97 29.55 -14.68
C SER A 80 21.52 29.84 -14.29
N LYS A 81 20.55 29.39 -15.11
CA LYS A 81 19.11 29.52 -14.77
C LYS A 81 18.76 28.71 -13.52
N LEU A 82 19.30 27.50 -13.34
CA LEU A 82 19.09 26.68 -12.15
C LEU A 82 19.62 27.35 -10.87
N ASP A 83 20.82 27.94 -10.92
CA ASP A 83 21.39 28.67 -9.78
C ASP A 83 20.52 29.87 -9.38
N VAL A 84 19.95 30.57 -10.36
CA VAL A 84 19.01 31.67 -10.15
C VAL A 84 17.70 31.17 -9.55
N LEU A 85 17.16 30.04 -10.02
CA LEU A 85 15.96 29.41 -9.45
C LEU A 85 16.19 29.07 -7.98
N GLU A 86 17.30 28.41 -7.65
CA GLU A 86 17.64 28.05 -6.27
C GLU A 86 17.72 29.29 -5.36
N THR A 87 18.45 30.32 -5.80
CA THR A 87 18.56 31.59 -5.06
C THR A 87 17.20 32.26 -4.87
N THR A 88 16.34 32.21 -5.89
CA THR A 88 14.99 32.78 -5.84
C THR A 88 14.10 32.01 -4.85
N PHE A 89 14.18 30.67 -4.86
CA PHE A 89 13.47 29.84 -3.91
C PHE A 89 13.89 30.11 -2.46
N GLU A 90 15.19 30.26 -2.19
CA GLU A 90 15.67 30.58 -0.84
C GLU A 90 15.21 31.97 -0.37
N THR A 91 15.28 32.96 -1.26
CA THR A 91 14.88 34.34 -0.94
C THR A 91 13.39 34.41 -0.62
N LEU A 92 12.53 33.87 -1.49
CA LEU A 92 11.08 33.88 -1.28
C LEU A 92 10.66 33.07 -0.04
N MET A 93 11.36 31.97 0.26
CA MET A 93 11.12 31.20 1.49
C MET A 93 11.30 32.08 2.74
N THR A 94 12.43 32.77 2.80
CA THR A 94 12.78 33.66 3.92
C THR A 94 11.74 34.76 4.05
N GLU A 95 11.37 35.40 2.93
CA GLU A 95 10.35 36.44 2.92
C GLU A 95 8.97 35.94 3.39
N LEU A 96 8.56 34.74 2.98
CA LEU A 96 7.27 34.16 3.36
C LEU A 96 7.22 33.81 4.86
N LEU A 97 8.32 33.33 5.43
CA LEU A 97 8.39 32.95 6.84
C LEU A 97 8.50 34.15 7.78
N ASP A 98 9.08 35.26 7.32
CA ASP A 98 9.20 36.52 8.08
C ASP A 98 7.89 37.33 8.10
N GLU A 99 7.03 37.13 7.11
CA GLU A 99 5.74 37.82 7.01
C GLU A 99 4.68 37.18 7.94
N VAL A 100 3.98 38.03 8.70
CA VAL A 100 2.86 37.61 9.54
C VAL A 100 1.62 38.42 9.17
N PRO A 101 0.67 37.85 8.40
CA PRO A 101 -0.53 38.55 7.98
C PRO A 101 -1.51 38.78 9.14
N ALA A 102 -2.53 39.59 8.86
CA ALA A 102 -3.61 39.87 9.80
C ALA A 102 -4.31 38.57 10.25
N PRO A 103 -4.80 38.47 11.51
CA PRO A 103 -5.33 37.23 12.08
C PRO A 103 -6.33 36.46 11.20
N HIS A 104 -7.21 37.17 10.50
CA HIS A 104 -8.24 36.58 9.64
C HIS A 104 -7.72 35.98 8.32
N LEU A 105 -6.48 36.30 7.91
CA LEU A 105 -5.85 35.78 6.69
C LEU A 105 -4.85 34.65 6.97
N ARG A 106 -4.52 34.39 8.24
CA ARG A 106 -3.45 33.45 8.59
C ARG A 106 -3.73 32.01 8.21
N LEU A 107 -5.01 31.62 8.15
CA LEU A 107 -5.43 30.31 7.68
C LEU A 107 -5.06 30.13 6.20
N GLU A 108 -5.48 31.08 5.35
CA GLU A 108 -5.16 31.06 3.92
C GLU A 108 -3.67 31.19 3.65
N TYR A 109 -2.97 32.02 4.42
CA TYR A 109 -1.52 32.16 4.32
C TYR A 109 -0.77 30.87 4.66
N SER A 110 -1.36 30.01 5.51
CA SER A 110 -0.78 28.70 5.79
C SER A 110 -0.82 27.77 4.56
N ASN A 111 -1.82 27.92 3.69
CA ASN A 111 -1.89 27.23 2.40
C ASN A 111 -0.82 27.76 1.44
N VAL A 112 -0.54 29.07 1.46
CA VAL A 112 0.55 29.68 0.67
C VAL A 112 1.89 29.03 1.03
N ILE A 113 2.18 28.91 2.33
CA ILE A 113 3.41 28.26 2.81
C ILE A 113 3.43 26.79 2.39
N ALA A 114 2.33 26.06 2.55
CA ALA A 114 2.27 24.65 2.17
C ALA A 114 2.55 24.44 0.68
N PHE A 115 1.80 25.14 -0.19
CA PHE A 115 1.96 25.11 -1.64
C PHE A 115 3.40 25.41 -2.06
N TYR A 116 3.96 26.52 -1.56
CA TYR A 116 5.30 26.96 -1.92
C TYR A 116 6.39 25.97 -1.48
N MET A 117 6.28 25.45 -0.25
CA MET A 117 7.27 24.53 0.30
C MET A 117 7.24 23.17 -0.37
N THR A 118 6.07 22.70 -0.81
CA THR A 118 5.95 21.49 -1.61
C THR A 118 6.62 21.65 -2.98
N ALA A 119 6.34 22.74 -3.70
CA ALA A 119 6.97 23.02 -5.00
C ALA A 119 8.50 23.17 -4.89
N ARG A 120 8.98 23.91 -3.88
CA ARG A 120 10.42 24.06 -3.61
C ARG A 120 11.09 22.71 -3.37
N GLU A 121 10.48 21.84 -2.56
CA GLU A 121 11.06 20.52 -2.27
C GLU A 121 11.06 19.61 -3.51
N MET A 122 10.06 19.72 -4.39
CA MET A 122 10.08 19.03 -5.69
C MET A 122 11.24 19.50 -6.57
N PHE A 123 11.48 20.82 -6.66
CA PHE A 123 12.65 21.37 -7.34
C PHE A 123 13.96 20.85 -6.72
N THR A 124 14.12 20.95 -5.40
CA THR A 124 15.29 20.42 -4.70
C THR A 124 15.50 18.93 -4.97
N PHE A 125 14.42 18.14 -5.01
CA PHE A 125 14.48 16.72 -5.32
C PHE A 125 15.05 16.47 -6.71
N ILE A 126 14.48 17.07 -7.76
CA ILE A 126 14.94 16.82 -9.14
C ILE A 126 16.35 17.36 -9.37
N SER A 127 16.71 18.52 -8.82
CA SER A 127 18.08 19.06 -8.93
C SER A 127 19.10 18.11 -8.30
N THR A 128 18.82 17.63 -7.08
CA THR A 128 19.66 16.63 -6.39
C THR A 128 19.72 15.32 -7.19
N PHE A 129 18.62 14.92 -7.82
CA PHE A 129 18.56 13.73 -8.67
C PHE A 129 19.49 13.85 -9.88
N THR A 130 19.40 14.97 -10.62
CA THR A 130 20.20 15.24 -11.82
C THR A 130 21.69 15.36 -11.52
N GLU A 131 22.05 15.99 -10.40
CA GLU A 131 23.44 16.12 -9.97
C GLU A 131 24.09 14.77 -9.66
N ASN A 132 23.41 13.91 -8.90
CA ASN A 132 23.94 12.59 -8.50
C ASN A 132 24.05 11.62 -9.67
N GLU A 133 23.10 11.66 -10.60
CA GLU A 133 23.08 10.76 -11.76
C GLU A 133 23.80 11.35 -12.99
N HIS A 134 24.41 12.53 -12.85
CA HIS A 134 25.19 13.22 -13.87
C HIS A 134 24.47 13.39 -15.22
N TRP A 135 23.19 13.79 -15.19
CA TRP A 135 22.44 14.13 -16.41
C TRP A 135 21.77 15.50 -16.27
N VAL A 136 21.41 16.12 -17.40
CA VAL A 136 20.81 17.47 -17.41
C VAL A 136 19.30 17.42 -17.18
N MET A 137 18.77 18.34 -16.37
CA MET A 137 17.32 18.54 -16.26
C MET A 137 16.74 19.00 -17.61
N PRO A 138 15.58 18.48 -18.05
CA PRO A 138 14.96 18.93 -19.30
C PRO A 138 14.68 20.42 -19.29
N CYS A 139 15.00 21.10 -20.40
CA CYS A 139 14.95 22.56 -20.47
C CYS A 139 13.54 23.11 -20.20
N ASP A 140 12.53 22.42 -20.72
CA ASP A 140 11.12 22.82 -20.55
C ASP A 140 10.65 22.74 -19.09
N LEU A 141 11.18 21.78 -18.31
CA LEU A 141 10.88 21.69 -16.88
C LEU A 141 11.50 22.86 -16.11
N VAL A 142 12.72 23.26 -16.48
CA VAL A 142 13.38 24.45 -15.89
C VAL A 142 12.58 25.71 -16.21
N ASP A 143 12.14 25.88 -17.46
CA ASP A 143 11.36 27.05 -17.87
C ASP A 143 10.00 27.11 -17.12
N LYS A 144 9.34 25.97 -16.88
CA LYS A 144 8.13 25.92 -16.04
C LYS A 144 8.37 26.34 -14.59
N PHE A 145 9.48 25.93 -13.99
CA PHE A 145 9.85 26.42 -12.65
C PHE A 145 10.15 27.93 -12.65
N ILE A 146 10.62 28.50 -13.75
CA ILE A 146 10.80 29.95 -13.87
C ILE A 146 9.44 30.65 -13.95
N GLU A 147 8.53 30.14 -14.78
CA GLU A 147 7.18 30.68 -14.97
C GLU A 147 6.34 30.62 -13.67
N TYR A 148 6.53 29.58 -12.87
CA TYR A 148 5.91 29.38 -11.55
C TYR A 148 6.01 30.60 -10.62
N PHE A 149 7.11 31.36 -10.70
CA PHE A 149 7.31 32.50 -9.80
C PHE A 149 6.33 33.65 -10.04
N GLU A 150 5.73 33.77 -11.23
CA GLU A 150 4.64 34.72 -11.45
C GLU A 150 3.38 34.30 -10.66
N THR A 151 3.07 33.01 -10.65
CA THR A 151 1.99 32.45 -9.81
C THR A 151 2.24 32.73 -8.33
N VAL A 152 3.46 32.44 -7.84
CA VAL A 152 3.83 32.70 -6.43
C VAL A 152 3.72 34.18 -6.07
N ARG A 153 4.15 35.09 -6.95
CA ARG A 153 4.04 36.54 -6.73
C ARG A 153 2.59 36.99 -6.58
N LEU A 154 1.70 36.47 -7.43
CA LEU A 154 0.26 36.77 -7.35
C LEU A 154 -0.35 36.21 -6.06
N ILE A 155 -0.08 34.94 -5.73
CA ILE A 155 -0.55 34.29 -4.51
C ILE A 155 -0.10 35.05 -3.26
N LYS A 156 1.19 35.40 -3.17
CA LYS A 156 1.75 36.15 -2.04
C LYS A 156 1.02 37.50 -1.88
N LYS A 157 0.83 38.22 -2.99
CA LYS A 157 0.15 39.53 -3.00
C LYS A 157 -1.29 39.45 -2.47
N TYR A 158 -2.02 38.39 -2.80
CA TYR A 158 -3.42 38.22 -2.41
C TYR A 158 -3.64 37.33 -1.18
N SER A 159 -2.58 36.68 -0.67
CA SER A 159 -2.62 35.70 0.42
C SER A 159 -3.68 34.61 0.22
N PHE A 160 -3.84 34.15 -1.02
CA PHE A 160 -4.91 33.24 -1.42
C PHE A 160 -4.38 32.19 -2.39
N VAL A 161 -4.68 30.93 -2.09
CA VAL A 161 -4.40 29.76 -2.92
C VAL A 161 -5.73 29.09 -3.22
N ASP A 162 -6.01 28.83 -4.48
CA ASP A 162 -7.12 27.97 -4.91
C ASP A 162 -6.63 26.65 -5.53
N LEU A 163 -7.59 25.82 -5.93
CA LEU A 163 -7.38 24.50 -6.52
C LEU A 163 -6.41 24.49 -7.70
N ARG A 164 -6.38 25.54 -8.54
CA ARG A 164 -5.53 25.58 -9.75
C ARG A 164 -4.05 25.57 -9.40
N ASN A 165 -3.69 26.25 -8.32
CA ASN A 165 -2.31 26.29 -7.86
C ASN A 165 -1.89 24.92 -7.28
N PHE A 166 -2.78 24.24 -6.57
CA PHE A 166 -2.48 22.87 -6.11
C PHE A 166 -2.35 21.89 -7.29
N LEU A 167 -3.13 22.07 -8.36
CA LEU A 167 -2.97 21.29 -9.59
C LEU A 167 -1.60 21.51 -10.23
N GLU A 168 -1.13 22.76 -10.34
CA GLU A 168 0.20 23.08 -10.89
C GLU A 168 1.34 22.35 -10.15
N VAL A 169 1.21 22.15 -8.83
CA VAL A 169 2.17 21.34 -8.05
C VAL A 169 2.12 19.85 -8.41
N LEU A 170 0.93 19.30 -8.67
CA LEU A 170 0.80 17.93 -9.13
C LEU A 170 1.34 17.75 -10.55
N GLU A 171 1.22 18.77 -11.39
CA GLU A 171 1.84 18.79 -12.72
C GLU A 171 3.37 18.74 -12.61
N PHE A 172 4.00 19.50 -11.70
CA PHE A 172 5.43 19.35 -11.41
C PHE A 172 5.80 17.92 -10.99
N SER A 173 5.02 17.33 -10.08
CA SER A 173 5.25 15.94 -9.66
C SER A 173 5.22 14.97 -10.83
N ASN A 174 4.25 15.14 -11.75
CA ASN A 174 4.11 14.30 -12.92
C ASN A 174 5.30 14.44 -13.87
N GLU A 175 5.66 15.69 -14.18
CA GLU A 175 6.74 15.97 -15.13
C GLU A 175 8.09 15.51 -14.62
N ILE A 176 8.40 15.74 -13.34
CA ILE A 176 9.60 15.22 -12.69
C ILE A 176 9.69 13.70 -12.87
N LEU A 177 8.62 12.97 -12.58
CA LEU A 177 8.61 11.52 -12.69
C LEU A 177 8.68 11.04 -14.13
N MET A 178 8.02 11.71 -15.09
CA MET A 178 8.17 11.42 -16.51
C MET A 178 9.62 11.59 -16.99
N CYS A 179 10.31 12.63 -16.51
CA CYS A 179 11.72 12.85 -16.82
C CYS A 179 12.60 11.73 -16.28
N ILE A 180 12.36 11.31 -15.03
CA ILE A 180 13.09 10.22 -14.38
C ILE A 180 12.79 8.88 -15.08
N GLN A 181 11.53 8.57 -15.37
CA GLN A 181 11.11 7.37 -16.10
C GLN A 181 11.77 7.30 -17.47
N THR A 182 11.76 8.40 -18.23
CA THR A 182 12.43 8.51 -19.53
C THR A 182 13.93 8.27 -19.41
N HIS A 183 14.56 8.82 -18.37
CA HIS A 183 15.98 8.59 -18.12
C HIS A 183 16.30 7.11 -17.94
N TYR A 184 15.61 6.41 -17.03
CA TYR A 184 15.94 5.01 -16.71
C TYR A 184 15.46 4.01 -17.76
N ARG A 185 14.24 4.16 -18.26
CA ARG A 185 13.65 3.18 -19.18
C ARG A 185 14.15 3.33 -20.62
N ILE A 186 14.51 4.54 -21.03
CA ILE A 186 14.86 4.84 -22.41
C ILE A 186 16.33 5.24 -22.51
N LYS A 187 16.72 6.38 -21.93
CA LYS A 187 18.06 6.96 -22.15
C LYS A 187 19.19 6.07 -21.64
N LYS A 188 19.09 5.53 -20.43
CA LYS A 188 20.12 4.71 -19.78
C LYS A 188 20.30 3.37 -20.50
N LYS A 189 19.20 2.69 -20.85
CA LYS A 189 19.24 1.47 -21.67
C LYS A 189 19.88 1.76 -23.04
N PHE A 190 19.47 2.83 -23.70
CA PHE A 190 20.04 3.25 -24.99
C PHE A 190 21.55 3.50 -24.92
N ILE A 191 22.05 4.22 -23.90
CA ILE A 191 23.50 4.49 -23.70
C ILE A 191 24.28 3.18 -23.49
N LYS A 192 23.68 2.18 -22.84
CA LYS A 192 24.26 0.85 -22.64
C LYS A 192 24.17 -0.06 -23.86
N ASN A 193 23.57 0.41 -24.98
CA ASN A 193 23.20 -0.40 -26.14
C ASN A 193 22.23 -1.54 -25.80
N GLU A 194 21.36 -1.32 -24.81
CA GLU A 194 20.21 -2.18 -24.49
C GLU A 194 18.95 -1.61 -25.17
N GLU A 195 17.95 -2.45 -25.41
CA GLU A 195 16.68 -2.04 -26.02
C GLU A 195 15.92 -1.08 -25.09
N PRO A 196 15.55 0.13 -25.55
CA PRO A 196 14.72 1.04 -24.79
C PRO A 196 13.36 0.41 -24.47
N SER A 197 12.91 0.58 -23.23
CA SER A 197 11.58 0.13 -22.81
C SER A 197 10.65 1.32 -22.73
N PHE A 198 9.62 1.36 -23.56
CA PHE A 198 8.64 2.45 -23.55
C PHE A 198 7.47 2.08 -22.63
N PRO A 199 7.03 3.00 -21.75
CA PRO A 199 5.83 2.78 -20.93
C PRO A 199 4.61 2.51 -21.81
N ARG A 200 3.77 1.58 -21.35
CA ARG A 200 2.50 1.27 -22.00
C ARG A 200 1.48 2.39 -21.76
N GLU A 201 0.97 2.98 -22.84
CA GLU A 201 -0.02 4.07 -22.75
C GLU A 201 -1.38 3.61 -22.24
N ASP A 202 -1.69 2.32 -22.37
CA ASP A 202 -2.98 1.74 -21.97
C ASP A 202 -3.04 1.31 -20.51
N CYS A 203 -1.91 1.33 -19.79
CA CYS A 203 -1.82 0.89 -18.40
C CYS A 203 -2.35 1.97 -17.42
N GLU A 204 -3.51 1.71 -16.83
CA GLU A 204 -4.11 2.61 -15.83
C GLU A 204 -3.41 2.49 -14.46
N ARG A 205 -3.18 3.65 -13.80
CA ARG A 205 -2.45 3.76 -12.53
C ARG A 205 -3.29 4.48 -11.48
N TYR A 206 -3.34 3.91 -10.28
CA TYR A 206 -4.17 4.39 -9.17
C TYR A 206 -3.43 5.38 -8.23
N TYR A 207 -3.49 6.66 -8.58
CA TYR A 207 -2.93 7.83 -7.87
C TYR A 207 -3.78 8.38 -6.70
N SER A 208 -4.22 7.53 -5.79
CA SER A 208 -5.09 7.94 -4.67
C SER A 208 -4.56 9.09 -3.80
N TYR A 209 -3.23 9.20 -3.63
CA TYR A 209 -2.65 10.21 -2.76
C TYR A 209 -2.68 11.61 -3.37
N ASP A 210 -2.51 11.74 -4.69
CA ASP A 210 -2.51 13.02 -5.39
C ASP A 210 -3.82 13.76 -5.13
N TYR A 211 -4.94 13.04 -5.27
CA TYR A 211 -6.27 13.59 -5.05
C TYR A 211 -6.61 13.80 -3.57
N GLU A 212 -6.14 12.93 -2.67
CA GLU A 212 -6.24 13.17 -1.23
C GLU A 212 -5.46 14.41 -0.80
N TRP A 213 -4.26 14.62 -1.33
CA TRP A 213 -3.45 15.79 -1.04
C TRP A 213 -4.08 17.06 -1.62
N PHE A 214 -4.58 16.99 -2.86
CA PHE A 214 -5.30 18.08 -3.51
C PHE A 214 -6.53 18.52 -2.71
N CYS A 215 -7.45 17.60 -2.43
CA CYS A 215 -8.66 17.87 -1.64
C CYS A 215 -8.36 18.15 -0.16
N GLY A 216 -7.28 17.57 0.38
CA GLY A 216 -6.88 17.71 1.78
C GLY A 216 -6.14 19.02 2.08
N SER A 217 -5.51 19.62 1.08
CA SER A 217 -4.80 20.91 1.17
C SER A 217 -5.76 22.10 1.16
N VAL A 218 -6.98 21.93 0.63
CA VAL A 218 -8.04 22.94 0.71
C VAL A 218 -8.75 22.86 2.07
N ILE A 219 -8.53 23.87 2.90
CA ILE A 219 -9.10 23.98 4.25
C ILE A 219 -10.22 25.03 4.37
N SER A 220 -10.48 25.77 3.29
CA SER A 220 -11.45 26.87 3.21
C SER A 220 -11.74 27.25 1.75
N GLY A 221 -12.75 28.10 1.52
CA GLY A 221 -13.12 28.57 0.17
C GLY A 221 -14.36 27.88 -0.43
N PRO A 222 -14.74 28.25 -1.67
CA PRO A 222 -16.00 27.85 -2.29
C PRO A 222 -16.14 26.34 -2.54
N TYR A 223 -15.03 25.64 -2.82
CA TYR A 223 -15.01 24.21 -3.13
C TYR A 223 -14.64 23.31 -1.93
N HIS A 224 -14.48 23.90 -0.74
CA HIS A 224 -14.04 23.16 0.45
C HIS A 224 -15.03 22.04 0.81
N MET A 225 -16.33 22.23 0.56
CA MET A 225 -17.33 21.20 0.79
C MET A 225 -17.12 19.98 -0.11
N ASP A 226 -16.96 20.21 -1.41
CA ASP A 226 -16.86 19.17 -2.42
C ASP A 226 -15.55 18.39 -2.26
N CYS A 227 -14.45 19.09 -1.96
CA CYS A 227 -13.20 18.47 -1.52
C CYS A 227 -13.38 17.59 -0.26
N CYS A 228 -14.17 18.04 0.72
CA CYS A 228 -14.45 17.24 1.91
C CYS A 228 -15.31 16.00 1.61
N ARG A 229 -16.29 16.11 0.71
CA ARG A 229 -17.09 14.95 0.27
C ARG A 229 -16.20 13.93 -0.44
N TRP A 230 -15.43 14.37 -1.43
CA TRP A 230 -14.49 13.50 -2.16
C TRP A 230 -13.51 12.80 -1.19
N LEU A 231 -12.86 13.59 -0.32
CA LEU A 231 -11.92 13.07 0.67
C LEU A 231 -12.58 12.02 1.56
N CYS A 232 -13.82 12.27 1.96
CA CYS A 232 -14.57 11.36 2.81
C CYS A 232 -14.86 10.00 2.14
N VAL A 233 -15.27 10.02 0.88
CA VAL A 233 -15.53 8.81 0.09
C VAL A 233 -14.24 8.00 -0.07
N SER A 234 -13.19 8.64 -0.58
CA SER A 234 -11.93 7.95 -0.89
C SER A 234 -11.25 7.37 0.35
N ARG A 235 -11.13 8.15 1.43
CA ARG A 235 -10.52 7.68 2.68
C ARG A 235 -11.25 6.48 3.28
N HIS A 236 -12.58 6.49 3.20
CA HIS A 236 -13.36 5.39 3.71
C HIS A 236 -13.10 4.11 2.91
N ALA A 237 -13.09 4.20 1.57
CA ALA A 237 -12.80 3.06 0.71
C ALA A 237 -11.40 2.48 0.95
N GLN A 238 -10.38 3.34 1.07
CA GLN A 238 -8.99 2.89 1.27
C GLN A 238 -8.77 2.17 2.61
N MET A 239 -9.47 2.58 3.67
CA MET A 239 -9.47 1.84 4.94
C MET A 239 -10.13 0.46 4.81
N ASN A 240 -11.25 0.39 4.08
CA ASN A 240 -11.96 -0.86 3.82
C ASN A 240 -11.14 -1.83 2.95
N LEU A 241 -10.39 -1.34 1.96
CA LEU A 241 -9.47 -2.15 1.15
C LEU A 241 -8.48 -2.89 2.05
N THR A 242 -7.91 -2.19 3.05
CA THR A 242 -7.00 -2.80 4.02
C THR A 242 -7.71 -3.87 4.86
N THR A 243 -8.93 -3.60 5.32
CA THR A 243 -9.74 -4.56 6.08
C THR A 243 -9.99 -5.83 5.28
N PHE A 244 -10.46 -5.71 4.03
CA PHE A 244 -10.71 -6.87 3.18
C PHE A 244 -9.45 -7.69 2.90
N ARG A 245 -8.32 -7.02 2.62
CA ARG A 245 -7.04 -7.72 2.44
C ARG A 245 -6.67 -8.53 3.68
N CYS A 246 -6.87 -7.95 4.87
CA CYS A 246 -6.66 -8.67 6.13
C CYS A 246 -7.62 -9.85 6.29
N GLU A 247 -8.91 -9.66 6.04
CA GLU A 247 -9.94 -10.71 6.14
C GLU A 247 -9.67 -11.86 5.16
N THR A 248 -9.26 -11.55 3.93
CA THR A 248 -8.89 -12.54 2.90
C THR A 248 -7.67 -13.36 3.32
N MET A 249 -6.61 -12.70 3.82
CA MET A 249 -5.46 -13.43 4.38
C MET A 249 -5.88 -14.30 5.56
N ALA A 250 -6.66 -13.77 6.50
CA ALA A 250 -7.12 -14.55 7.66
C ALA A 250 -7.94 -15.77 7.24
N ALA A 251 -8.87 -15.60 6.28
CA ALA A 251 -9.70 -16.69 5.76
C ALA A 251 -8.87 -17.79 5.10
N ALA A 252 -7.81 -17.44 4.37
CA ALA A 252 -6.87 -18.42 3.79
C ALA A 252 -6.18 -19.29 4.86
N HIS A 253 -6.12 -18.80 6.11
CA HIS A 253 -5.59 -19.51 7.27
C HIS A 253 -6.68 -20.01 8.24
N GLY A 254 -7.95 -20.00 7.83
CA GLY A 254 -9.08 -20.46 8.65
C GLY A 254 -9.35 -19.59 9.87
N THR A 255 -8.87 -18.35 9.87
CA THR A 255 -9.11 -17.34 10.92
C THR A 255 -10.11 -16.31 10.42
N PHE A 256 -10.92 -15.76 11.32
CA PHE A 256 -11.87 -14.71 11.01
C PHE A 256 -11.76 -13.61 12.06
N PHE A 257 -11.75 -12.36 11.62
CA PHE A 257 -11.80 -11.21 12.52
C PHE A 257 -13.25 -10.91 12.86
N ASP A 258 -13.55 -10.80 14.15
CA ASP A 258 -14.86 -10.45 14.67
C ASP A 258 -14.65 -9.38 15.76
N TYR A 259 -14.47 -8.12 15.34
CA TYR A 259 -14.34 -6.98 16.26
C TYR A 259 -15.71 -6.55 16.75
N LEU A 260 -16.18 -7.23 17.80
CA LEU A 260 -17.52 -7.10 18.38
C LEU A 260 -17.90 -5.68 18.81
N MET A 261 -16.94 -4.75 18.91
CA MET A 261 -17.13 -3.43 19.51
C MET A 261 -16.78 -2.28 18.56
N ASN A 262 -16.45 -2.55 17.31
CA ASN A 262 -16.09 -1.51 16.34
C ASN A 262 -17.35 -0.99 15.62
N ILE A 263 -18.16 -0.16 16.28
CA ILE A 263 -19.31 0.52 15.67
C ILE A 263 -18.86 1.88 15.13
N PRO A 264 -18.67 2.04 13.80
CA PRO A 264 -18.20 3.31 13.26
C PRO A 264 -19.33 4.36 13.31
N VAL A 265 -18.97 5.62 13.60
CA VAL A 265 -19.91 6.74 13.49
C VAL A 265 -20.47 6.78 12.06
N PRO A 266 -21.80 6.77 11.86
CA PRO A 266 -22.39 6.91 10.54
C PRO A 266 -22.05 8.27 9.92
N PHE A 267 -21.95 8.31 8.60
CA PHE A 267 -21.84 9.58 7.91
C PHE A 267 -23.16 10.38 8.04
N PRO A 268 -23.09 11.69 8.31
CA PRO A 268 -24.25 12.57 8.29
C PRO A 268 -25.06 12.41 6.99
N GLY A 269 -26.38 12.26 7.11
CA GLY A 269 -27.27 12.16 5.95
C GLY A 269 -27.35 13.43 5.11
N SER A 270 -27.07 14.60 5.69
CA SER A 270 -26.93 15.87 4.95
C SER A 270 -25.49 16.39 5.02
N ALA A 271 -24.92 16.66 3.85
CA ALA A 271 -23.55 17.14 3.65
C ALA A 271 -23.47 18.68 3.75
N ASP A 272 -24.08 19.26 4.78
CA ASP A 272 -24.28 20.73 4.87
C ASP A 272 -23.13 21.46 5.60
N SER A 273 -22.20 20.72 6.21
CA SER A 273 -21.05 21.31 6.91
C SER A 273 -19.78 20.47 6.72
N PRO A 274 -18.68 21.07 6.20
CA PRO A 274 -17.41 20.35 6.04
C PRO A 274 -16.88 19.85 7.38
N LYS A 275 -17.08 20.64 8.45
CA LYS A 275 -16.65 20.28 9.81
C LYS A 275 -17.29 18.98 10.30
N LEU A 276 -18.58 18.78 10.00
CA LEU A 276 -19.31 17.58 10.42
C LEU A 276 -18.84 16.35 9.64
N ILE A 277 -18.68 16.48 8.32
CA ILE A 277 -18.16 15.42 7.44
C ILE A 277 -16.77 14.98 7.91
N LEU A 278 -15.87 15.94 8.13
CA LEU A 278 -14.50 15.68 8.57
C LEU A 278 -14.43 15.09 9.98
N SER A 279 -15.33 15.48 10.88
CA SER A 279 -15.44 14.88 12.22
C SER A 279 -15.89 13.43 12.15
N ALA A 280 -16.91 13.13 11.34
CA ALA A 280 -17.38 11.76 11.13
C ALA A 280 -16.30 10.90 10.46
N LEU A 281 -15.62 11.42 9.44
CA LEU A 281 -14.48 10.76 8.81
C LEU A 281 -13.40 10.43 9.85
N SER A 282 -13.01 11.39 10.70
CA SER A 282 -11.96 11.19 11.70
C SER A 282 -12.29 10.09 12.70
N SER A 283 -13.55 10.00 13.14
CA SER A 283 -13.99 8.94 14.04
C SER A 283 -13.99 7.56 13.36
N ARG A 284 -14.48 7.48 12.12
CA ARG A 284 -14.41 6.24 11.34
C ARG A 284 -12.98 5.80 11.09
N GLU A 285 -12.09 6.71 10.70
CA GLU A 285 -10.67 6.43 10.52
C GLU A 285 -10.03 5.85 11.78
N ALA A 286 -10.37 6.37 12.96
CA ALA A 286 -9.90 5.82 14.23
C ALA A 286 -10.38 4.38 14.43
N CYS A 287 -11.68 4.12 14.25
CA CYS A 287 -12.27 2.79 14.35
C CYS A 287 -11.62 1.77 13.39
N PHE A 288 -11.44 2.14 12.12
CA PHE A 288 -10.80 1.29 11.13
C PHE A 288 -9.31 1.06 11.42
N ARG A 289 -8.60 2.10 11.86
CA ARG A 289 -7.18 1.98 12.22
C ARG A 289 -6.98 0.99 13.36
N ASP A 290 -7.81 1.04 14.39
CA ASP A 290 -7.73 0.12 15.53
C ASP A 290 -8.09 -1.31 15.12
N ALA A 291 -9.12 -1.49 14.28
CA ALA A 291 -9.47 -2.78 13.69
C ALA A 291 -8.30 -3.36 12.88
N ASN A 292 -7.77 -2.59 11.94
CA ASN A 292 -6.73 -3.01 11.03
C ASN A 292 -5.40 -3.26 11.77
N MET A 293 -5.09 -2.48 12.81
CA MET A 293 -3.90 -2.70 13.65
C MET A 293 -3.98 -4.04 14.36
N ARG A 294 -5.13 -4.37 14.99
CA ARG A 294 -5.35 -5.67 15.61
C ARG A 294 -5.27 -6.80 14.58
N SER A 295 -5.87 -6.63 13.40
CA SER A 295 -5.85 -7.64 12.34
C SER A 295 -4.44 -7.93 11.87
N LEU A 296 -3.66 -6.88 11.60
CA LEU A 296 -2.27 -6.99 11.15
C LEU A 296 -1.38 -7.61 12.23
N ALA A 297 -1.62 -7.33 13.51
CA ALA A 297 -0.89 -7.96 14.62
C ALA A 297 -1.18 -9.47 14.67
N THR A 298 -2.45 -9.87 14.62
CA THR A 298 -2.83 -11.30 14.58
C THR A 298 -2.29 -11.99 13.32
N LEU A 299 -2.37 -11.37 12.14
CA LEU A 299 -1.79 -11.94 10.92
C LEU A 299 -0.29 -12.08 11.01
N LYS A 300 0.41 -11.13 11.66
CA LYS A 300 1.85 -11.25 11.87
C LYS A 300 2.18 -12.50 12.67
N GLU A 301 1.42 -12.82 13.72
CA GLU A 301 1.62 -14.05 14.49
C GLU A 301 1.33 -15.32 13.67
N LEU A 302 0.41 -15.24 12.70
CA LEU A 302 -0.01 -16.39 11.88
C LEU A 302 0.87 -16.65 10.65
N ILE A 303 1.33 -15.58 9.99
CA ILE A 303 2.00 -15.60 8.68
C ILE A 303 3.12 -14.56 8.58
N GLU A 304 3.99 -14.52 9.59
CA GLU A 304 5.18 -13.66 9.54
C GLU A 304 6.02 -13.95 8.28
N GLY A 305 6.40 -12.90 7.57
CA GLY A 305 7.19 -12.99 6.34
C GLY A 305 6.38 -13.18 5.05
N ASP A 306 5.06 -13.34 5.12
CA ASP A 306 4.24 -13.42 3.90
C ASP A 306 4.28 -12.07 3.12
N PRO A 307 4.53 -12.09 1.79
CA PRO A 307 4.66 -10.87 1.01
C PRO A 307 3.38 -10.00 0.95
N GLU A 308 2.19 -10.60 1.02
CA GLU A 308 0.89 -9.93 0.93
C GLU A 308 0.57 -9.26 2.25
N LEU A 309 0.99 -9.87 3.36
CA LEU A 309 0.99 -9.22 4.67
C LEU A 309 1.92 -8.00 4.67
N LYS A 310 3.14 -8.13 4.13
CA LYS A 310 4.07 -7.00 4.01
C LYS A 310 3.47 -5.87 3.16
N TYR A 311 2.97 -6.18 1.97
CA TYR A 311 2.33 -5.22 1.07
C TYR A 311 1.14 -4.50 1.73
N THR A 312 0.26 -5.25 2.38
CA THR A 312 -0.93 -4.69 3.06
C THR A 312 -0.54 -3.79 4.22
N ARG A 313 0.43 -4.21 5.04
CA ARG A 313 0.95 -3.42 6.16
C ARG A 313 1.60 -2.13 5.69
N ASP A 314 2.48 -2.21 4.69
CA ASP A 314 3.22 -1.05 4.21
C ASP A 314 2.26 -0.04 3.54
N THR A 315 1.26 -0.51 2.79
CA THR A 315 0.17 0.33 2.24
C THR A 315 -0.66 0.99 3.35
N SER A 316 -1.08 0.22 4.37
CA SER A 316 -1.83 0.74 5.51
C SER A 316 -1.06 1.82 6.27
N ASN A 317 0.23 1.61 6.52
CA ASN A 317 1.10 2.58 7.19
C ASN A 317 1.18 3.89 6.40
N PHE A 318 1.32 3.82 5.07
CA PHE A 318 1.32 5.00 4.22
C PHE A 318 0.00 5.76 4.28
N VAL A 319 -1.13 5.05 4.12
CA VAL A 319 -2.49 5.62 4.17
C VAL A 319 -2.76 6.28 5.53
N ASN A 320 -2.24 5.73 6.62
CA ASN A 320 -2.35 6.33 7.95
C ASN A 320 -1.49 7.60 8.08
N LEU A 321 -0.20 7.53 7.69
CA LEU A 321 0.74 8.64 7.80
C LEU A 321 0.25 9.90 7.07
N ARG A 322 -0.22 9.76 5.82
CA ARG A 322 -0.75 10.90 5.05
C ARG A 322 -1.98 11.54 5.72
N GLY A 323 -2.86 10.73 6.31
CA GLY A 323 -4.01 11.22 7.08
C GLY A 323 -3.58 11.94 8.37
N ASP A 324 -2.55 11.44 9.05
CA ASP A 324 -1.95 12.07 10.23
C ASP A 324 -1.30 13.43 9.91
N ILE A 325 -0.53 13.51 8.82
CA ILE A 325 0.09 14.76 8.36
C ILE A 325 -0.98 15.81 8.04
N ARG A 326 -2.02 15.45 7.27
CA ARG A 326 -3.14 16.34 6.95
C ARG A 326 -3.81 16.90 8.21
N ARG A 327 -4.16 16.03 9.17
CA ARG A 327 -4.78 16.44 10.44
C ARG A 327 -3.87 17.37 11.23
N LYS A 328 -2.56 17.07 11.30
CA LYS A 328 -1.60 17.91 12.02
C LYS A 328 -1.45 19.28 11.38
N LYS A 329 -1.33 19.37 10.05
CA LYS A 329 -1.30 20.65 9.32
C LYS A 329 -2.57 21.47 9.58
N ARG A 330 -3.76 20.86 9.48
CA ARG A 330 -5.03 21.52 9.76
C ARG A 330 -5.12 22.04 11.20
N ASN A 331 -4.77 21.21 12.18
CA ASN A 331 -4.78 21.61 13.59
C ASN A 331 -3.84 22.79 13.86
N VAL A 332 -2.66 22.79 13.24
CA VAL A 332 -1.69 23.90 13.34
C VAL A 332 -2.24 25.16 12.65
N ALA A 333 -2.88 25.01 11.49
CA ALA A 333 -3.52 26.10 10.75
C ALA A 333 -4.66 26.75 11.55
N ASP A 334 -5.47 25.96 12.25
CA ASP A 334 -6.55 26.45 13.12
C ASP A 334 -6.00 27.25 14.32
N LEU A 335 -4.85 26.86 14.88
CA LEU A 335 -4.20 27.57 15.98
C LEU A 335 -3.66 28.95 15.56
N LEU A 336 -3.20 29.09 14.30
CA LEU A 336 -2.64 30.33 13.78
C LEU A 336 -3.61 31.53 13.85
N VAL A 337 -4.92 31.28 13.67
CA VAL A 337 -5.96 32.32 13.68
C VAL A 337 -5.98 33.10 15.00
N ARG A 338 -5.70 32.44 16.12
CA ARG A 338 -5.76 33.02 17.47
C ARG A 338 -4.40 33.29 18.10
N SER A 339 -3.32 32.98 17.39
CA SER A 339 -1.96 33.08 17.91
C SER A 339 -1.46 34.52 17.99
N GLU A 340 -0.59 34.80 18.94
CA GLU A 340 0.16 36.07 18.95
C GLU A 340 1.19 36.08 17.82
N ARG A 341 1.58 37.28 17.33
CA ARG A 341 2.49 37.44 16.19
C ARG A 341 3.81 36.67 16.37
N ASN A 342 4.38 36.68 17.56
CA ASN A 342 5.66 36.02 17.85
C ASN A 342 5.56 34.49 17.86
N ASN A 343 4.35 33.94 17.94
CA ASN A 343 4.09 32.50 17.97
C ASN A 343 3.72 31.95 16.59
N CYS A 344 3.63 32.77 15.54
CA CYS A 344 3.25 32.31 14.20
C CYS A 344 4.39 31.57 13.48
N LEU A 345 5.64 32.03 13.62
CA LEU A 345 6.79 31.41 12.95
C LEU A 345 6.91 29.91 13.27
N PRO A 346 6.80 29.45 14.53
CA PRO A 346 6.89 28.03 14.81
C PRO A 346 5.83 27.18 14.08
N PHE A 347 4.60 27.68 13.96
CA PHE A 347 3.54 27.01 13.24
C PHE A 347 3.78 26.99 11.72
N TYR A 348 4.31 28.07 11.16
CA TYR A 348 4.75 28.12 9.77
C TYR A 348 5.89 27.13 9.48
N LEU A 349 6.85 26.99 10.39
CA LEU A 349 7.93 26.01 10.26
C LEU A 349 7.41 24.56 10.34
N ILE A 350 6.42 24.27 11.19
CA ILE A 350 5.76 22.95 11.20
C ILE A 350 5.10 22.65 9.85
N ILE A 351 4.31 23.58 9.32
CA ILE A 351 3.64 23.41 8.02
C ILE A 351 4.67 23.25 6.91
N SER A 352 5.74 24.04 6.93
CA SER A 352 6.85 23.95 6.00
C SER A 352 7.50 22.56 6.01
N VAL A 353 7.92 22.06 7.18
CA VAL A 353 8.56 20.75 7.30
C VAL A 353 7.63 19.63 6.80
N LEU A 354 6.36 19.65 7.20
CA LEU A 354 5.40 18.63 6.77
C LEU A 354 5.12 18.69 5.26
N SER A 355 5.08 19.88 4.66
CA SER A 355 4.84 20.04 3.22
C SER A 355 6.02 19.55 2.37
N ARG A 356 7.25 19.62 2.91
CA ARG A 356 8.43 18.98 2.31
C ARG A 356 8.35 17.45 2.39
N VAL A 357 7.87 16.90 3.51
CA VAL A 357 7.60 15.46 3.62
C VAL A 357 6.53 15.02 2.61
N GLU A 358 5.44 15.79 2.48
CA GLU A 358 4.38 15.49 1.51
C GLU A 358 4.90 15.48 0.06
N ALA A 359 5.79 16.41 -0.32
CA ALA A 359 6.40 16.42 -1.65
C ALA A 359 7.11 15.10 -2.00
N GLN A 360 7.94 14.60 -1.08
CA GLN A 360 8.65 13.33 -1.25
C GLN A 360 7.68 12.14 -1.32
N LEU A 361 6.64 12.16 -0.49
CA LEU A 361 5.60 11.12 -0.49
C LEU A 361 4.73 11.14 -1.75
N LEU A 362 4.47 12.31 -2.35
CA LEU A 362 3.73 12.46 -3.61
C LEU A 362 4.53 11.82 -4.75
N LEU A 363 5.81 12.19 -4.88
CA LEU A 363 6.72 11.60 -5.87
C LEU A 363 6.84 10.08 -5.69
N LEU A 364 7.03 9.61 -4.46
CA LEU A 364 7.13 8.19 -4.18
C LEU A 364 5.84 7.43 -4.54
N HIS A 365 4.69 7.93 -4.07
CA HIS A 365 3.41 7.26 -4.31
C HIS A 365 3.08 7.22 -5.79
N ARG A 366 3.32 8.30 -6.53
CA ARG A 366 3.05 8.35 -7.96
C ARG A 366 3.95 7.37 -8.73
N ALA A 367 5.22 7.24 -8.35
CA ALA A 367 6.11 6.21 -8.90
C ALA A 367 5.62 4.79 -8.56
N TYR A 368 5.29 4.51 -7.30
CA TYR A 368 4.85 3.19 -6.82
C TYR A 368 3.33 2.95 -6.94
N ALA A 369 2.60 3.83 -7.62
CA ALA A 369 1.15 3.77 -7.70
C ALA A 369 0.74 2.40 -8.26
N PRO A 370 -0.16 1.65 -7.59
CA PRO A 370 -0.62 0.37 -8.12
C PRO A 370 -1.26 0.54 -9.50
N PHE A 371 -1.19 -0.51 -10.30
CA PHE A 371 -1.93 -0.61 -11.55
C PHE A 371 -3.36 -1.04 -11.23
N MET A 372 -4.30 -0.59 -12.05
CA MET A 372 -5.70 -0.98 -12.00
C MET A 372 -6.01 -1.85 -13.22
N ASP A 373 -6.48 -3.08 -13.01
CA ASP A 373 -6.83 -3.99 -14.10
C ASP A 373 -8.19 -4.66 -13.84
N LYS A 374 -8.95 -4.90 -14.91
CA LYS A 374 -10.31 -5.45 -14.82
C LYS A 374 -10.39 -6.90 -14.33
N ASN A 375 -9.31 -7.66 -14.38
CA ASN A 375 -9.30 -9.07 -13.95
C ASN A 375 -8.51 -9.25 -12.65
N ILE A 376 -7.40 -8.53 -12.49
CA ILE A 376 -6.48 -8.64 -11.36
C ILE A 376 -6.85 -7.66 -10.23
N GLY A 377 -7.52 -6.55 -10.57
CA GLY A 377 -7.81 -5.46 -9.64
C GLY A 377 -6.59 -4.58 -9.37
N LEU A 378 -6.49 -4.06 -8.14
CA LEU A 378 -5.31 -3.31 -7.70
C LEU A 378 -4.10 -4.24 -7.51
N TYR A 379 -3.04 -4.02 -8.28
CA TYR A 379 -1.80 -4.77 -8.15
C TYR A 379 -0.54 -3.91 -8.27
N GLY A 380 0.57 -4.39 -7.71
CA GLY A 380 1.86 -3.70 -7.86
C GLY A 380 2.93 -4.17 -6.88
N LYS A 381 3.91 -3.31 -6.60
CA LYS A 381 4.97 -3.56 -5.61
C LYS A 381 4.66 -2.86 -4.29
N SER A 382 5.18 -3.41 -3.19
CA SER A 382 5.10 -2.74 -1.89
C SER A 382 5.90 -1.45 -1.92
N MET A 383 5.32 -0.38 -1.41
CA MET A 383 6.05 0.86 -1.21
C MET A 383 7.15 0.68 -0.13
N PRO A 384 8.27 1.41 -0.24
CA PRO A 384 9.43 1.18 0.62
C PRO A 384 9.22 1.64 2.06
N LYS A 385 9.26 0.67 2.99
CA LYS A 385 9.14 0.89 4.44
C LYS A 385 10.14 1.92 5.00
N THR A 386 11.37 1.96 4.49
CA THR A 386 12.41 2.88 4.98
C THR A 386 12.00 4.34 4.81
N VAL A 387 11.39 4.69 3.68
CA VAL A 387 10.91 6.04 3.40
C VAL A 387 9.81 6.44 4.38
N PHE A 388 8.85 5.54 4.64
CA PHE A 388 7.76 5.81 5.59
C PHE A 388 8.22 5.94 7.03
N GLU A 389 9.18 5.13 7.47
CA GLU A 389 9.72 5.21 8.82
C GLU A 389 10.43 6.54 9.05
N ILE A 390 11.18 7.05 8.07
CA ILE A 390 11.82 8.36 8.15
C ILE A 390 10.75 9.47 8.18
N ALA A 391 9.78 9.42 7.27
CA ALA A 391 8.70 10.40 7.20
C ALA A 391 7.87 10.43 8.51
N PHE A 392 7.57 9.26 9.07
CA PHE A 392 6.88 9.14 10.36
C PHE A 392 7.73 9.70 11.51
N ARG A 393 9.04 9.44 11.54
CA ARG A 393 9.95 10.04 12.54
C ARG A 393 9.94 11.56 12.48
N ILE A 394 10.03 12.15 11.27
CA ILE A 394 9.91 13.60 11.08
C ILE A 394 8.56 14.09 11.61
N PHE A 395 7.47 13.41 11.24
CA PHE A 395 6.12 13.74 11.73
C PHE A 395 6.05 13.75 13.27
N VAL A 396 6.62 12.76 13.96
CA VAL A 396 6.59 12.67 15.43
C VAL A 396 7.37 13.81 16.08
N ILE A 397 8.59 14.11 15.62
CA ILE A 397 9.46 15.10 16.27
C ILE A 397 9.05 16.55 15.97
N THR A 398 8.30 16.78 14.88
CA THR A 398 7.89 18.13 14.45
C THR A 398 6.86 18.72 15.42
N ASN A 399 7.21 19.75 16.18
CA ASN A 399 6.32 20.45 17.10
C ASN A 399 6.79 21.90 17.31
N ALA A 400 6.05 22.69 18.10
CA ALA A 400 6.36 24.12 18.28
C ALA A 400 7.73 24.37 18.96
N GLU A 401 8.25 23.41 19.74
CA GLU A 401 9.55 23.53 20.41
C GLU A 401 10.69 23.23 19.45
N THR A 402 10.57 22.13 18.70
CA THR A 402 11.59 21.68 17.72
C THR A 402 11.61 22.53 16.46
N CYS A 403 10.48 23.13 16.08
CA CYS A 403 10.34 24.05 14.96
C CYS A 403 10.25 25.50 15.44
N SER A 404 11.09 25.94 16.38
CA SER A 404 10.94 27.27 17.00
C SER A 404 11.61 28.44 16.25
N LYS A 405 12.62 28.15 15.41
CA LYS A 405 13.40 29.17 14.69
C LYS A 405 14.13 28.58 13.47
N LEU A 406 14.73 29.45 12.68
CA LEU A 406 15.71 29.10 11.65
C LEU A 406 17.16 29.31 12.16
N PRO A 407 18.15 28.52 11.71
CA PRO A 407 18.00 27.29 10.90
C PRO A 407 17.19 26.21 11.65
N LEU A 408 16.63 25.25 10.92
CA LEU A 408 15.78 24.22 11.51
C LEU A 408 16.58 23.35 12.49
N ASN A 409 15.88 22.61 13.34
CA ASN A 409 16.52 21.63 14.20
C ASN A 409 17.40 20.68 13.36
N PRO A 410 18.70 20.50 13.71
CA PRO A 410 19.62 19.66 12.93
C PRO A 410 19.15 18.21 12.75
N GLU A 411 18.39 17.66 13.70
CA GLU A 411 17.79 16.33 13.59
C GLU A 411 16.71 16.29 12.50
N ILE A 412 15.84 17.31 12.44
CA ILE A 412 14.83 17.43 11.38
C ILE A 412 15.51 17.59 10.02
N GLU A 413 16.51 18.46 9.92
CA GLU A 413 17.25 18.66 8.66
C GLU A 413 17.98 17.39 8.20
N GLY A 414 18.60 16.66 9.13
CA GLY A 414 19.26 15.39 8.85
C GLY A 414 18.28 14.34 8.33
N LEU A 415 17.11 14.22 8.96
CA LEU A 415 16.06 13.29 8.52
C LEU A 415 15.45 13.69 7.17
N LEU A 416 15.27 14.98 6.89
CA LEU A 416 14.79 15.45 5.58
C LEU A 416 15.77 15.10 4.46
N LYS A 417 17.08 15.27 4.69
CA LYS A 417 18.13 14.84 3.73
C LYS A 417 18.12 13.33 3.53
N GLN A 418 17.96 12.56 4.61
CA GLN A 418 17.84 11.11 4.55
C GLN A 418 16.59 10.68 3.76
N LEU A 419 15.46 11.36 3.98
CA LEU A 419 14.20 11.10 3.28
C LEU A 419 14.36 11.31 1.77
N ASN A 420 14.96 12.42 1.36
CA ASN A 420 15.23 12.72 -0.05
C ASN A 420 16.12 11.65 -0.70
N ALA A 421 17.21 11.26 -0.04
CA ALA A 421 18.13 10.23 -0.54
C ALA A 421 17.44 8.85 -0.70
N GLU A 422 16.70 8.40 0.31
CA GLU A 422 15.97 7.13 0.26
C GLU A 422 14.87 7.15 -0.81
N THR A 423 14.12 8.25 -0.90
CA THR A 423 13.06 8.41 -1.91
C THR A 423 13.63 8.30 -3.32
N ARG A 424 14.77 8.95 -3.58
CA ARG A 424 15.48 8.85 -4.86
C ARG A 424 15.86 7.40 -5.20
N ILE A 425 16.50 6.70 -4.27
CA ILE A 425 16.97 5.31 -4.48
C ILE A 425 15.80 4.40 -4.86
N HIS A 426 14.66 4.51 -4.18
CA HIS A 426 13.52 3.65 -4.46
C HIS A 426 12.79 4.04 -5.75
N ILE A 427 12.66 5.33 -6.07
CA ILE A 427 12.08 5.77 -7.35
C ILE A 427 12.94 5.29 -8.52
N GLN A 428 14.26 5.43 -8.43
CA GLN A 428 15.20 4.86 -9.40
C GLN A 428 14.94 3.37 -9.58
N ARG A 429 14.95 2.61 -8.47
CA ARG A 429 14.77 1.15 -8.50
C ARG A 429 13.45 0.75 -9.13
N PHE A 430 12.38 1.50 -8.89
CA PHE A 430 11.08 1.22 -9.49
C PHE A 430 11.12 1.29 -11.01
N TYR A 431 11.69 2.37 -11.56
CA TYR A 431 11.78 2.54 -13.01
C TYR A 431 12.83 1.66 -13.68
N GLU A 432 13.87 1.25 -12.95
CA GLU A 432 14.87 0.29 -13.44
C GLU A 432 14.34 -1.15 -13.47
N ASP A 433 13.69 -1.59 -12.37
CA ASP A 433 13.45 -3.03 -12.14
C ASP A 433 11.97 -3.44 -12.21
N TYR A 434 11.03 -2.55 -11.86
CA TYR A 434 9.68 -2.98 -11.45
C TYR A 434 8.55 -2.56 -12.37
N GLU A 435 8.61 -1.37 -12.96
CA GLU A 435 7.48 -0.87 -13.74
C GLU A 435 7.17 -1.77 -14.94
N GLU A 436 8.19 -2.09 -15.74
CA GLU A 436 8.11 -2.98 -16.90
C GLU A 436 7.67 -4.40 -16.51
N GLU A 437 8.03 -4.87 -15.30
CA GLU A 437 7.56 -6.16 -14.79
C GLU A 437 6.06 -6.13 -14.49
N CYS A 438 5.55 -5.03 -13.93
CA CYS A 438 4.12 -4.88 -13.62
C CYS A 438 3.27 -4.73 -14.89
N GLU A 439 3.77 -3.99 -15.89
CA GLU A 439 3.09 -3.78 -17.18
C GLU A 439 2.81 -5.08 -17.95
N LYS A 440 3.61 -6.14 -17.73
CA LYS A 440 3.42 -7.46 -18.36
C LYS A 440 2.16 -8.19 -17.90
N PHE A 441 1.63 -7.86 -16.71
CA PHE A 441 0.42 -8.45 -16.17
C PHE A 441 -0.85 -7.68 -16.55
N TYR A 442 -0.70 -6.47 -17.09
CA TYR A 442 -1.85 -5.65 -17.46
C TYR A 442 -2.60 -6.29 -18.63
N THR A 443 -3.89 -6.53 -18.43
CA THR A 443 -4.77 -7.16 -19.41
C THR A 443 -5.70 -6.15 -20.07
N GLU A 444 -6.52 -5.46 -19.29
CA GLU A 444 -7.55 -4.54 -19.80
C GLU A 444 -7.97 -3.50 -18.75
N PRO A 445 -8.37 -2.30 -19.20
CA PRO A 445 -8.82 -1.22 -18.33
C PRO A 445 -10.17 -1.57 -17.66
N VAL A 446 -10.42 -0.95 -16.51
CA VAL A 446 -11.71 -1.09 -15.82
C VAL A 446 -12.72 -0.13 -16.47
N PRO A 447 -13.85 -0.63 -17.01
CA PRO A 447 -14.85 0.22 -17.61
C PRO A 447 -15.54 1.05 -16.53
N VAL A 448 -15.47 2.38 -16.66
CA VAL A 448 -16.17 3.34 -15.79
C VAL A 448 -17.03 4.23 -16.68
N ASP A 449 -18.34 4.27 -16.43
CA ASP A 449 -19.29 5.13 -17.13
C ASP A 449 -19.83 6.20 -16.19
N LEU A 450 -19.16 7.36 -16.17
CA LEU A 450 -19.51 8.47 -15.29
C LEU A 450 -20.88 9.10 -15.62
N GLU A 451 -21.40 8.92 -16.84
CA GLU A 451 -22.68 9.53 -17.25
C GLU A 451 -23.88 8.71 -16.79
N ASN A 452 -23.77 7.38 -16.81
CA ASN A 452 -24.89 6.48 -16.57
C ASN A 452 -24.81 5.72 -15.24
N ASP A 453 -23.64 5.61 -14.62
CA ASP A 453 -23.52 4.93 -13.33
C ASP A 453 -24.08 5.81 -12.21
N THR A 454 -24.98 5.21 -11.41
CA THR A 454 -25.44 5.86 -10.19
C THR A 454 -24.34 5.77 -9.13
N ASN A 455 -23.84 6.93 -8.69
CA ASN A 455 -22.90 7.07 -7.57
C ASN A 455 -23.31 6.16 -6.39
N GLN A 456 -22.48 5.16 -6.07
CA GLN A 456 -22.69 4.23 -4.95
C GLN A 456 -22.01 4.68 -3.66
N PHE A 457 -21.50 5.91 -3.65
CA PHE A 457 -20.69 6.47 -2.59
C PHE A 457 -21.53 6.98 -1.41
N PRO A 458 -20.93 7.13 -0.21
CA PRO A 458 -21.59 7.77 0.91
C PRO A 458 -22.05 9.22 0.65
N TYR A 459 -21.35 9.93 -0.25
CA TYR A 459 -21.70 11.27 -0.69
C TYR A 459 -21.58 11.35 -2.21
N GLN A 460 -22.52 12.03 -2.85
CA GLN A 460 -22.45 12.36 -4.27
C GLN A 460 -21.29 13.33 -4.53
N VAL A 461 -20.51 13.05 -5.57
CA VAL A 461 -19.40 13.86 -6.05
C VAL A 461 -19.40 13.78 -7.57
N ASP A 462 -19.60 14.93 -8.22
CA ASP A 462 -19.70 15.03 -9.67
C ASP A 462 -18.64 16.00 -10.23
N VAL A 463 -18.34 15.90 -11.52
CA VAL A 463 -17.33 16.77 -12.17
C VAL A 463 -17.75 18.24 -12.06
N ASP A 464 -19.06 18.50 -12.22
CA ASP A 464 -19.66 19.83 -12.18
C ASP A 464 -19.62 20.49 -10.78
N ASP A 465 -19.25 19.75 -9.73
CA ASP A 465 -19.03 20.31 -8.38
C ASP A 465 -17.72 21.13 -8.31
N PHE A 466 -16.86 21.02 -9.32
CA PHE A 466 -15.54 21.67 -9.39
C PHE A 466 -15.50 22.75 -10.50
N PRO A 467 -14.48 23.63 -10.52
CA PRO A 467 -14.30 24.58 -11.61
C PRO A 467 -14.26 23.90 -13.00
N GLU A 468 -14.95 24.46 -13.98
CA GLU A 468 -15.03 23.92 -15.35
C GLU A 468 -13.65 23.79 -16.01
N ASP A 469 -12.72 24.71 -15.72
CA ASP A 469 -11.34 24.66 -16.20
C ASP A 469 -10.49 23.55 -15.57
N LEU A 470 -11.00 22.87 -14.54
CA LEU A 470 -10.37 21.70 -13.91
C LEU A 470 -11.03 20.38 -14.31
N ALA A 471 -12.03 20.38 -15.19
CA ALA A 471 -12.81 19.19 -15.54
C ALA A 471 -11.94 18.02 -16.02
N ASP A 472 -10.91 18.29 -16.83
CA ASP A 472 -9.97 17.28 -17.34
C ASP A 472 -9.15 16.61 -16.23
N PHE A 473 -8.87 17.31 -15.14
CA PHE A 473 -8.19 16.75 -13.96
C PHE A 473 -9.16 16.04 -13.01
N VAL A 474 -10.35 16.61 -12.83
CA VAL A 474 -11.41 16.12 -11.93
C VAL A 474 -12.02 14.82 -12.46
N THR A 475 -12.10 14.65 -13.77
CA THR A 475 -12.64 13.42 -14.39
C THR A 475 -11.86 12.16 -13.94
N PRO A 476 -10.53 12.07 -14.13
CA PRO A 476 -9.73 10.98 -13.56
C PRO A 476 -9.84 10.87 -12.04
N MET A 477 -9.93 11.99 -11.32
CA MET A 477 -10.09 12.00 -9.86
C MET A 477 -11.37 11.28 -9.41
N ILE A 478 -12.48 11.46 -10.14
CA ILE A 478 -13.75 10.78 -9.85
C ILE A 478 -13.68 9.32 -10.31
N THR A 479 -13.07 9.03 -11.47
CA THR A 479 -12.81 7.65 -11.92
C THR A 479 -12.10 6.82 -10.86
N HIS A 480 -11.18 7.39 -10.08
CA HIS A 480 -10.52 6.66 -8.99
C HIS A 480 -11.47 6.25 -7.85
N LEU A 481 -12.55 7.00 -7.59
CA LEU A 481 -13.57 6.58 -6.63
C LEU A 481 -14.33 5.35 -7.14
N TYR A 482 -14.60 5.30 -8.44
CA TYR A 482 -15.21 4.14 -9.08
C TYR A 482 -14.28 2.93 -9.06
N TRP A 483 -12.98 3.12 -9.29
CA TRP A 483 -11.98 2.06 -9.16
C TRP A 483 -11.84 1.53 -7.73
N GLU A 484 -11.88 2.41 -6.72
CA GLU A 484 -11.91 2.01 -5.31
C GLU A 484 -13.14 1.14 -5.02
N GLN A 485 -14.30 1.53 -5.52
CA GLN A 485 -15.54 0.79 -5.36
C GLN A 485 -15.49 -0.56 -6.08
N TYR A 486 -15.02 -0.57 -7.33
CA TYR A 486 -14.79 -1.78 -8.10
C TYR A 486 -13.87 -2.77 -7.37
N GLU A 487 -12.73 -2.31 -6.85
CA GLU A 487 -11.81 -3.17 -6.11
C GLU A 487 -12.43 -3.69 -4.80
N LEU A 488 -13.24 -2.90 -4.10
CA LEU A 488 -13.95 -3.37 -2.91
C LEU A 488 -14.92 -4.51 -3.24
N ASP A 489 -15.67 -4.40 -4.33
CA ASP A 489 -16.57 -5.45 -4.78
C ASP A 489 -15.78 -6.69 -5.23
N ARG A 490 -14.68 -6.52 -5.97
CA ARG A 490 -13.80 -7.60 -6.40
C ARG A 490 -13.17 -8.33 -5.21
N LEU A 491 -12.63 -7.62 -4.22
CA LEU A 491 -12.05 -8.20 -3.02
C LEU A 491 -13.07 -8.96 -2.17
N ASN A 492 -14.33 -8.52 -2.17
CA ASN A 492 -15.41 -9.23 -1.51
C ASN A 492 -15.72 -10.56 -2.20
N GLU A 493 -15.66 -10.60 -3.53
CA GLU A 493 -15.75 -11.84 -4.30
C GLU A 493 -14.57 -12.77 -4.01
N ASP A 494 -13.34 -12.24 -4.04
CA ASP A 494 -12.16 -13.03 -3.70
C ASP A 494 -12.20 -13.55 -2.27
N TYR A 495 -12.66 -12.74 -1.31
CA TYR A 495 -12.86 -13.18 0.07
C TYR A 495 -13.84 -14.37 0.14
N ALA A 496 -14.94 -14.32 -0.61
CA ALA A 496 -15.89 -15.43 -0.71
C ALA A 496 -15.26 -16.69 -1.31
N PHE A 497 -14.49 -16.54 -2.40
CA PHE A 497 -13.77 -17.64 -3.03
C PHE A 497 -12.70 -18.23 -2.11
N VAL A 498 -11.94 -17.41 -1.41
CA VAL A 498 -10.90 -17.84 -0.47
C VAL A 498 -11.52 -18.61 0.69
N LYS A 499 -12.64 -18.11 1.23
CA LYS A 499 -13.38 -18.79 2.29
C LYS A 499 -13.89 -20.15 1.83
N GLN A 500 -14.45 -20.26 0.62
CA GLN A 500 -14.90 -21.54 0.08
C GLN A 500 -13.71 -22.47 -0.21
N GLY A 501 -12.66 -21.93 -0.83
CA GLY A 501 -11.45 -22.65 -1.22
C GLY A 501 -10.77 -23.28 -0.02
N TYR A 502 -10.69 -22.57 1.11
CA TYR A 502 -10.13 -23.12 2.35
C TYR A 502 -10.79 -24.44 2.78
N PHE A 503 -12.12 -24.56 2.64
CA PHE A 503 -12.85 -25.76 3.06
C PHE A 503 -12.87 -26.84 1.98
N ASP A 504 -13.02 -26.45 0.73
CA ASP A 504 -13.41 -27.37 -0.34
C ASP A 504 -12.32 -27.66 -1.37
N TRP A 505 -11.09 -27.13 -1.20
CA TRP A 505 -10.03 -27.27 -2.22
C TRP A 505 -9.79 -28.73 -2.65
N PRO A 506 -9.67 -29.03 -3.96
CA PRO A 506 -9.50 -30.39 -4.42
C PRO A 506 -8.15 -30.96 -3.99
N LYS A 507 -8.15 -32.25 -3.64
CA LYS A 507 -6.93 -33.00 -3.27
C LYS A 507 -6.43 -33.92 -4.38
N ALA A 508 -6.98 -33.80 -5.59
CA ALA A 508 -6.60 -34.65 -6.71
C ALA A 508 -5.15 -34.36 -7.14
N ALA A 509 -4.42 -35.41 -7.53
CA ALA A 509 -3.06 -35.29 -8.04
C ALA A 509 -3.03 -34.36 -9.27
N GLY A 510 -2.06 -33.44 -9.32
CA GLY A 510 -1.94 -32.43 -10.38
C GLY A 510 -2.74 -31.14 -10.14
N THR A 511 -3.55 -31.04 -9.09
CA THR A 511 -4.20 -29.76 -8.72
C THR A 511 -3.16 -28.82 -8.11
N ALA A 512 -3.08 -27.59 -8.61
CA ALA A 512 -2.24 -26.56 -8.02
C ALA A 512 -2.66 -26.26 -6.57
N PRO A 513 -1.72 -25.90 -5.68
CA PRO A 513 -2.07 -25.46 -4.34
C PRO A 513 -2.95 -24.21 -4.40
N PHE A 514 -3.85 -24.07 -3.42
CA PHE A 514 -4.63 -22.85 -3.27
C PHE A 514 -3.69 -21.66 -2.97
N THR A 515 -3.85 -20.57 -3.71
CA THR A 515 -3.10 -19.32 -3.47
C THR A 515 -4.05 -18.13 -3.56
N ILE A 516 -3.81 -17.14 -2.69
CA ILE A 516 -4.53 -15.85 -2.70
C ILE A 516 -3.93 -14.85 -3.71
N ASN A 517 -2.75 -15.16 -4.25
CA ASN A 517 -2.11 -14.42 -5.32
C ASN A 517 -1.58 -15.41 -6.36
N LYS A 518 -2.27 -15.50 -7.49
CA LYS A 518 -1.88 -16.40 -8.59
C LYS A 518 -0.73 -15.86 -9.47
N HIS A 519 -0.30 -14.61 -9.27
CA HIS A 519 0.69 -13.90 -10.11
C HIS A 519 2.09 -13.78 -9.45
N ARG A 520 2.31 -14.41 -8.28
CA ARG A 520 3.64 -14.44 -7.61
C ARG A 520 4.72 -15.09 -8.53
N PRO A 521 6.01 -14.72 -8.39
CA PRO A 521 6.59 -13.74 -7.45
C PRO A 521 6.65 -12.30 -8.00
N ALA A 522 6.11 -12.05 -9.20
CA ALA A 522 6.37 -10.83 -9.94
C ALA A 522 5.61 -9.61 -9.38
N ILE A 523 4.39 -9.77 -8.88
CA ILE A 523 3.56 -8.68 -8.34
C ILE A 523 2.78 -9.10 -7.10
N HIS A 524 2.34 -8.13 -6.30
CA HIS A 524 1.36 -8.33 -5.24
C HIS A 524 -0.04 -8.00 -5.78
N ALA A 525 -0.91 -9.01 -5.77
CA ALA A 525 -2.32 -8.90 -6.12
C ALA A 525 -3.13 -9.78 -5.17
N PHE A 526 -4.38 -9.41 -4.90
CA PHE A 526 -5.32 -10.23 -4.13
C PHE A 526 -6.28 -10.89 -5.11
N ASP A 527 -5.77 -11.78 -5.94
CA ASP A 527 -6.49 -12.49 -7.00
C ASP A 527 -6.20 -13.98 -6.87
N CYS A 528 -7.18 -14.73 -6.34
CA CYS A 528 -6.99 -16.13 -5.99
C CYS A 528 -7.18 -17.07 -7.18
N ASN A 529 -6.60 -18.26 -7.12
CA ASN A 529 -6.72 -19.25 -8.21
C ASN A 529 -8.02 -20.08 -8.20
N PHE A 530 -9.05 -19.68 -7.43
CA PHE A 530 -10.27 -20.46 -7.27
C PHE A 530 -11.02 -20.69 -8.59
N SER A 531 -11.20 -19.64 -9.38
CA SER A 531 -11.90 -19.69 -10.68
C SER A 531 -11.14 -20.49 -11.74
N GLN A 532 -9.85 -20.76 -11.55
CA GLN A 532 -9.05 -21.61 -12.46
C GLN A 532 -9.28 -23.10 -12.22
N VAL A 533 -9.72 -23.47 -11.02
CA VAL A 533 -9.89 -24.86 -10.59
C VAL A 533 -11.36 -25.29 -10.63
N TYR A 534 -12.28 -24.37 -10.32
CA TYR A 534 -13.72 -24.66 -10.30
C TYR A 534 -14.45 -24.10 -11.53
N SER A 535 -15.53 -24.78 -11.92
CA SER A 535 -16.38 -24.33 -13.02
C SER A 535 -17.15 -23.05 -12.67
N GLN A 536 -17.54 -22.29 -13.70
CA GLN A 536 -18.31 -21.06 -13.57
C GLN A 536 -19.57 -21.22 -12.70
N ASN A 537 -20.30 -22.32 -12.87
CA ASN A 537 -21.51 -22.61 -12.08
C ASN A 537 -21.23 -22.72 -10.58
N ILE A 538 -20.03 -23.17 -10.18
CA ILE A 538 -19.65 -23.22 -8.77
C ILE A 538 -19.31 -21.82 -8.28
N CYS A 539 -18.51 -21.08 -9.05
CA CYS A 539 -18.14 -19.70 -8.73
C CYS A 539 -19.37 -18.81 -8.53
N GLU A 540 -20.36 -18.87 -9.43
CA GLU A 540 -21.61 -18.10 -9.31
C GLU A 540 -22.43 -18.46 -8.07
N ARG A 541 -22.42 -19.74 -7.65
CA ARG A 541 -23.12 -20.15 -6.42
C ARG A 541 -22.45 -19.58 -5.18
N VAL A 542 -21.12 -19.63 -5.13
CA VAL A 542 -20.32 -19.06 -4.04
C VAL A 542 -20.53 -17.55 -3.96
N GLN A 543 -20.50 -16.86 -5.11
CA GLN A 543 -20.79 -15.43 -5.18
C GLN A 543 -22.18 -15.12 -4.62
N LYS A 544 -23.23 -15.82 -5.09
CA LYS A 544 -24.61 -15.60 -4.62
C LYS A 544 -24.81 -15.91 -3.13
N SER A 545 -24.05 -16.85 -2.55
CA SER A 545 -24.22 -17.26 -1.15
C SER A 545 -23.40 -16.42 -0.16
N HIS A 546 -22.31 -15.81 -0.59
CA HIS A 546 -21.34 -15.17 0.31
C HIS A 546 -21.07 -13.69 0.00
N CYS A 547 -21.25 -13.21 -1.23
CA CYS A 547 -20.96 -11.82 -1.57
C CYS A 547 -22.09 -10.91 -1.09
N ILE A 548 -21.73 -9.93 -0.27
CA ILE A 548 -22.61 -8.81 0.11
C ILE A 548 -22.28 -7.64 -0.79
N LYS A 549 -23.22 -7.16 -1.62
CA LYS A 549 -23.01 -5.95 -2.44
C LYS A 549 -22.47 -4.79 -1.59
N ALA A 550 -21.53 -3.99 -2.08
CA ALA A 550 -20.93 -2.91 -1.28
C ALA A 550 -21.93 -1.90 -0.72
N ILE A 551 -22.99 -1.51 -1.45
CA ILE A 551 -24.07 -0.66 -0.91
C ILE A 551 -24.68 -1.27 0.35
N ASN A 552 -24.91 -2.59 0.35
CA ASN A 552 -25.41 -3.31 1.51
C ASN A 552 -24.35 -3.40 2.60
N ARG A 553 -23.06 -3.37 2.27
CA ARG A 553 -21.96 -3.34 3.24
C ARG A 553 -21.83 -1.98 3.92
N ILE A 554 -21.83 -0.86 3.19
CA ILE A 554 -21.85 0.49 3.77
C ILE A 554 -23.08 0.64 4.67
N ALA A 555 -24.24 0.16 4.22
CA ALA A 555 -25.46 0.13 5.02
C ALA A 555 -25.35 -0.79 6.24
N SER A 556 -24.65 -1.93 6.14
CA SER A 556 -24.42 -2.91 7.23
C SER A 556 -23.42 -2.41 8.27
N ASP A 557 -22.28 -1.86 7.83
CA ASP A 557 -21.24 -1.31 8.70
C ASP A 557 -21.75 -0.06 9.45
N ALA A 558 -22.62 0.71 8.82
CA ALA A 558 -23.30 1.84 9.45
C ALA A 558 -24.59 1.44 10.19
N PHE A 559 -25.10 0.21 10.03
CA PHE A 559 -26.43 -0.17 10.51
C PHE A 559 -26.60 0.09 12.00
N TRP A 560 -25.71 -0.45 12.83
CA TRP A 560 -25.82 -0.32 14.29
C TRP A 560 -25.56 1.11 14.77
N GLY A 561 -24.66 1.83 14.11
CA GLY A 561 -24.50 3.27 14.35
C GLY A 561 -25.76 4.05 14.02
N ASN A 562 -26.44 3.71 12.91
CA ASN A 562 -27.71 4.32 12.51
C ASN A 562 -28.85 3.97 13.48
N GLU A 563 -28.92 2.74 13.98
CA GLU A 563 -29.91 2.35 14.99
C GLU A 563 -29.69 3.08 16.32
N ILE A 564 -28.42 3.30 16.72
CA ILE A 564 -28.08 4.14 17.88
C ILE A 564 -28.56 5.59 17.65
N ILE A 565 -28.31 6.15 16.46
CA ILE A 565 -28.78 7.50 16.10
C ILE A 565 -30.31 7.57 16.15
N LYS A 566 -31.01 6.62 15.53
CA LYS A 566 -32.49 6.58 15.53
C LYS A 566 -33.06 6.49 16.95
N SER A 567 -32.44 5.67 17.81
CA SER A 567 -32.83 5.56 19.23
C SER A 567 -32.67 6.91 19.94
N CYS A 568 -31.58 7.62 19.67
CA CYS A 568 -31.36 8.96 20.22
C CYS A 568 -32.40 9.97 19.69
N GLU A 569 -32.64 10.00 18.38
CA GLU A 569 -33.62 10.88 17.74
C GLU A 569 -35.02 10.62 18.27
N GLN A 570 -35.43 9.35 18.39
CA GLN A 570 -36.73 8.98 18.93
C GLN A 570 -36.94 9.55 20.34
N ALA A 571 -35.99 9.32 21.26
CA ALA A 571 -36.07 9.86 22.61
C ALA A 571 -36.12 11.41 22.63
N ILE A 572 -35.38 12.09 21.75
CA ILE A 572 -35.40 13.55 21.60
C ILE A 572 -36.75 14.04 21.06
N GLU A 573 -37.32 13.36 20.06
CA GLU A 573 -38.57 13.75 19.42
C GLU A 573 -39.79 13.50 20.33
N GLU A 574 -39.80 12.40 21.07
CA GLU A 574 -40.83 12.11 22.07
C GLU A 574 -40.82 13.13 23.21
N ALA A 575 -39.64 13.48 23.71
CA ALA A 575 -39.48 14.47 24.78
C ALA A 575 -39.52 15.92 24.29
N LYS A 576 -39.41 16.15 22.97
CA LYS A 576 -39.24 17.47 22.32
C LYS A 576 -38.15 18.31 22.97
N CYS A 577 -37.04 17.68 23.35
CA CYS A 577 -35.98 18.29 24.15
C CYS A 577 -34.61 17.70 23.78
N VAL A 578 -33.57 18.55 23.68
CA VAL A 578 -32.19 18.10 23.43
C VAL A 578 -31.33 18.35 24.67
N PRO A 579 -30.90 17.30 25.41
CA PRO A 579 -30.02 17.44 26.56
C PRO A 579 -28.64 18.04 26.20
N SER A 580 -27.92 18.49 27.22
CA SER A 580 -26.50 18.79 27.06
C SER A 580 -25.68 17.51 26.91
N ILE A 581 -24.54 17.61 26.23
CA ILE A 581 -23.64 16.47 26.03
C ILE A 581 -23.09 15.94 27.36
N SER A 582 -22.87 16.83 28.34
CA SER A 582 -22.46 16.43 29.68
C SER A 582 -23.51 15.57 30.38
N GLU A 583 -24.80 15.90 30.25
CA GLU A 583 -25.89 15.11 30.83
C GLU A 583 -25.98 13.72 30.16
N ILE A 584 -25.85 13.66 28.84
CA ILE A 584 -25.86 12.40 28.08
C ILE A 584 -24.72 11.49 28.52
N ASN A 585 -23.48 12.01 28.55
CA ASN A 585 -22.31 11.23 28.93
C ASN A 585 -22.39 10.72 30.38
N GLN A 586 -22.92 11.54 31.30
CA GLN A 586 -23.12 11.14 32.68
C GLN A 586 -24.14 9.98 32.78
N GLU A 587 -25.27 10.08 32.08
CA GLU A 587 -26.29 9.03 32.11
C GLU A 587 -25.87 7.76 31.35
N PHE A 588 -25.09 7.88 30.27
CA PHE A 588 -24.46 6.73 29.63
C PHE A 588 -23.55 6.01 30.61
N ALA A 589 -22.64 6.72 31.28
CA ALA A 589 -21.70 6.11 32.22
C ALA A 589 -22.43 5.35 33.34
N ASN A 590 -23.51 5.92 33.88
CA ASN A 590 -24.33 5.28 34.91
C ASN A 590 -25.05 4.03 34.36
N THR A 591 -25.70 4.16 33.21
CA THR A 591 -26.59 3.14 32.64
C THR A 591 -25.80 1.94 32.10
N PHE A 592 -24.71 2.21 31.38
CA PHE A 592 -23.83 1.17 30.85
C PHE A 592 -23.09 0.43 31.96
N LYS A 593 -22.58 1.15 32.98
CA LYS A 593 -21.95 0.52 34.16
C LYS A 593 -22.93 -0.36 34.92
N ALA A 594 -24.19 0.06 35.07
CA ALA A 594 -25.20 -0.74 35.74
C ALA A 594 -25.55 -2.03 34.97
N ALA A 595 -25.52 -1.99 33.63
CA ALA A 595 -25.92 -3.12 32.79
C ALA A 595 -24.78 -4.10 32.46
N ILE A 596 -23.57 -3.59 32.20
CA ILE A 596 -22.42 -4.39 31.75
C ILE A 596 -21.48 -4.74 32.92
N GLY A 597 -21.47 -3.92 33.98
CA GLY A 597 -20.65 -4.14 35.17
C GLY A 597 -19.16 -3.84 34.93
N GLU A 598 -18.29 -4.75 35.36
CA GLU A 598 -16.82 -4.68 35.16
C GLU A 598 -16.36 -5.60 34.01
N LYS A 599 -17.29 -6.06 33.17
CA LYS A 599 -16.97 -6.97 32.06
C LYS A 599 -16.17 -6.21 30.99
N VAL A 600 -15.02 -6.76 30.61
CA VAL A 600 -14.26 -6.33 29.43
C VAL A 600 -14.90 -6.96 28.19
N LEU A 601 -15.22 -6.14 27.19
CA LEU A 601 -15.86 -6.55 25.94
C LEU A 601 -14.91 -6.27 24.78
N ASP A 602 -14.42 -7.31 24.10
CA ASP A 602 -13.43 -7.19 22.99
C ASP A 602 -12.20 -6.34 23.34
N GLY A 603 -11.71 -6.46 24.57
CA GLY A 603 -10.56 -5.69 25.07
C GLY A 603 -10.90 -4.26 25.52
N MET A 604 -12.15 -3.80 25.37
CA MET A 604 -12.62 -2.51 25.85
C MET A 604 -13.32 -2.63 27.21
N ASP A 605 -12.99 -1.72 28.12
CA ASP A 605 -13.75 -1.57 29.36
C ASP A 605 -15.07 -0.79 29.14
N VAL A 606 -15.94 -0.77 30.15
CA VAL A 606 -17.24 -0.08 30.03
C VAL A 606 -17.11 1.43 29.80
N VAL A 607 -16.03 2.04 30.28
CA VAL A 607 -15.77 3.47 30.08
C VAL A 607 -15.46 3.75 28.62
N GLU A 608 -14.60 2.93 28.00
CA GLU A 608 -14.25 3.02 26.59
C GLU A 608 -15.47 2.82 25.69
N VAL A 609 -16.29 1.81 25.98
CA VAL A 609 -17.56 1.55 25.25
C VAL A 609 -18.51 2.75 25.36
N THR A 610 -18.65 3.29 26.57
CA THR A 610 -19.51 4.45 26.83
C THR A 610 -19.02 5.68 26.05
N ASN A 611 -17.72 5.92 26.01
CA ASN A 611 -17.14 7.04 25.29
C ASN A 611 -17.39 6.93 23.78
N MET A 612 -17.17 5.75 23.20
CA MET A 612 -17.43 5.49 21.77
C MET A 612 -18.90 5.77 21.41
N ILE A 613 -19.85 5.25 22.19
CA ILE A 613 -21.28 5.47 21.96
C ILE A 613 -21.66 6.94 22.20
N GLY A 614 -21.06 7.55 23.22
CA GLY A 614 -21.12 8.99 23.50
C GLY A 614 -20.72 9.82 22.30
N GLU A 615 -19.62 9.46 21.62
CA GLU A 615 -19.13 10.14 20.42
C GLU A 615 -20.10 10.04 19.24
N ILE A 616 -20.73 8.87 19.03
CA ILE A 616 -21.76 8.69 17.98
C ILE A 616 -22.92 9.67 18.21
N VAL A 617 -23.47 9.67 19.43
CA VAL A 617 -24.62 10.51 19.77
C VAL A 617 -24.25 12.00 19.78
N HIS A 618 -23.10 12.35 20.32
CA HIS A 618 -22.61 13.73 20.34
C HIS A 618 -22.41 14.28 18.92
N SER A 619 -21.77 13.49 18.04
CA SER A 619 -21.52 13.88 16.65
C SER A 619 -22.83 14.10 15.92
N HIS A 620 -23.80 13.20 16.09
CA HIS A 620 -25.12 13.33 15.49
C HIS A 620 -25.88 14.58 15.98
N ILE A 621 -25.98 14.79 17.30
CA ILE A 621 -26.70 15.95 17.85
C ILE A 621 -26.06 17.26 17.38
N SER A 622 -24.73 17.31 17.32
CA SER A 622 -23.98 18.48 16.83
C SER A 622 -24.18 18.74 15.35
N ALA A 623 -24.42 17.69 14.57
CA ALA A 623 -24.66 17.75 13.14
C ALA A 623 -26.10 18.11 12.78
N SER A 624 -27.04 17.69 13.61
CA SER A 624 -28.46 17.78 13.34
C SER A 624 -29.03 19.19 13.56
N THR A 625 -30.19 19.44 12.96
CA THR A 625 -31.01 20.64 13.26
C THR A 625 -31.82 20.49 14.55
N LEU A 626 -31.66 19.41 15.32
CA LEU A 626 -32.47 19.10 16.51
C LEU A 626 -32.44 20.23 17.55
N ARG A 627 -31.28 20.86 17.78
CA ARG A 627 -31.16 21.99 18.72
C ARG A 627 -31.87 23.26 18.22
N ALA A 628 -31.97 23.44 16.91
CA ALA A 628 -32.72 24.55 16.31
C ALA A 628 -34.23 24.26 16.28
N LYS A 629 -34.62 22.99 16.06
CA LYS A 629 -36.00 22.50 16.09
C LYS A 629 -36.59 22.51 17.51
N TYR A 630 -35.78 22.18 18.50
CA TYR A 630 -36.14 22.14 19.92
C TYR A 630 -35.20 23.04 20.75
N PRO A 631 -35.30 24.38 20.61
CA PRO A 631 -34.46 25.31 21.33
C PRO A 631 -34.78 25.22 22.83
N SER A 632 -33.79 24.81 23.63
CA SER A 632 -33.96 24.64 25.07
C SER A 632 -34.26 26.01 25.74
N PRO A 633 -35.43 26.20 26.38
CA PRO A 633 -35.63 27.33 27.26
C PRO A 633 -34.67 27.17 28.45
N LYS A 634 -33.88 28.21 28.75
CA LYS A 634 -32.92 28.19 29.86
C LYS A 634 -33.59 27.73 31.15
N GLY A 635 -33.28 26.51 31.60
CA GLY A 635 -33.55 26.04 32.95
C GLY A 635 -34.82 25.20 33.18
N GLU A 636 -35.42 24.55 32.18
CA GLU A 636 -36.63 23.74 32.39
C GLU A 636 -36.46 22.21 32.50
N ILE A 637 -37.42 21.66 33.24
CA ILE A 637 -37.58 20.33 33.82
C ILE A 637 -37.77 19.29 32.70
N GLY A 638 -36.72 18.51 32.39
CA GLY A 638 -36.86 17.39 31.45
C GLY A 638 -35.59 16.94 30.73
N THR A 639 -34.52 17.77 30.69
CA THR A 639 -33.24 17.43 30.02
C THR A 639 -32.59 16.19 30.61
N ALA A 640 -32.51 16.10 31.94
CA ALA A 640 -31.96 14.95 32.64
C ALA A 640 -32.81 13.68 32.41
N GLN A 641 -34.14 13.79 32.35
CA GLN A 641 -35.01 12.65 32.06
C GLN A 641 -34.87 12.19 30.61
N THR A 642 -34.70 13.13 29.67
CA THR A 642 -34.45 12.81 28.26
C THR A 642 -33.09 12.13 28.09
N ALA A 643 -32.04 12.61 28.78
CA ALA A 643 -30.73 11.96 28.78
C ALA A 643 -30.79 10.51 29.31
N LYS A 644 -31.60 10.24 30.35
CA LYS A 644 -31.87 8.88 30.85
C LYS A 644 -32.58 8.01 29.82
N ASN A 645 -33.56 8.56 29.11
CA ASN A 645 -34.28 7.82 28.08
C ASN A 645 -33.34 7.48 26.91
N ILE A 646 -32.54 8.45 26.43
CA ILE A 646 -31.50 8.21 25.42
C ILE A 646 -30.55 7.10 25.88
N ALA A 647 -30.02 7.19 27.11
CA ALA A 647 -29.12 6.17 27.68
C ALA A 647 -29.72 4.77 27.68
N LYS A 648 -30.99 4.66 28.04
CA LYS A 648 -31.70 3.37 28.10
C LYS A 648 -31.93 2.78 26.72
N GLU A 649 -32.43 3.57 25.77
CA GLU A 649 -32.72 3.09 24.41
C GLU A 649 -31.45 2.73 23.66
N VAL A 650 -30.43 3.58 23.74
CA VAL A 650 -29.12 3.33 23.13
C VAL A 650 -28.44 2.10 23.72
N LEU A 651 -28.50 1.91 25.06
CA LEU A 651 -27.99 0.69 25.70
C LEU A 651 -28.72 -0.56 25.17
N GLN A 652 -30.04 -0.52 25.02
CA GLN A 652 -30.80 -1.66 24.52
C GLN A 652 -30.36 -2.04 23.09
N THR A 653 -30.27 -1.06 22.20
CA THR A 653 -29.77 -1.24 20.84
C THR A 653 -28.35 -1.81 20.83
N PHE A 654 -27.48 -1.30 21.71
CA PHE A 654 -26.12 -1.81 21.86
C PHE A 654 -26.07 -3.26 22.36
N LEU A 655 -26.90 -3.64 23.34
CA LEU A 655 -26.96 -5.02 23.83
C LEU A 655 -27.50 -5.98 22.77
N ASP A 656 -28.43 -5.53 21.92
CA ASP A 656 -28.95 -6.33 20.82
C ASP A 656 -27.91 -6.51 19.70
N TYR A 657 -27.08 -5.49 19.46
CA TYR A 657 -25.87 -5.61 18.64
C TYR A 657 -24.93 -6.68 19.19
N VAL A 658 -24.52 -6.58 20.47
CA VAL A 658 -23.61 -7.56 21.10
C VAL A 658 -24.15 -8.97 20.98
N LYS A 659 -25.44 -9.20 21.29
CA LYS A 659 -26.07 -10.52 21.14
C LYS A 659 -26.07 -11.02 19.71
N THR A 660 -26.36 -10.15 18.74
CA THR A 660 -26.37 -10.51 17.32
C THR A 660 -24.97 -10.94 16.87
N GLN A 661 -23.95 -10.20 17.30
CA GLN A 661 -22.57 -10.52 16.98
C GLN A 661 -22.08 -11.80 17.69
N GLU A 662 -22.37 -11.97 18.99
CA GLU A 662 -22.07 -13.20 19.72
C GLU A 662 -22.75 -14.43 19.07
N ALA A 663 -23.99 -14.29 18.58
CA ALA A 663 -24.69 -15.34 17.86
C ALA A 663 -24.07 -15.63 16.47
N MET A 664 -23.60 -14.61 15.76
CA MET A 664 -22.85 -14.77 14.51
C MET A 664 -21.53 -15.50 14.74
N VAL A 665 -20.76 -15.11 15.78
CA VAL A 665 -19.53 -15.78 16.18
C VAL A 665 -19.80 -17.24 16.56
N ALA A 666 -20.80 -17.50 17.39
CA ALA A 666 -21.19 -18.86 17.76
C ALA A 666 -21.57 -19.70 16.54
N LYS A 667 -22.30 -19.12 15.58
CA LYS A 667 -22.67 -19.79 14.32
C LYS A 667 -21.44 -20.08 13.45
N LYS A 668 -20.51 -19.13 13.31
CA LYS A 668 -19.22 -19.30 12.60
C LYS A 668 -18.35 -20.38 13.25
N LEU A 669 -18.28 -20.42 14.58
CA LEU A 669 -17.53 -21.42 15.35
C LEU A 669 -18.21 -22.80 15.39
N SER A 670 -19.53 -22.85 15.19
CA SER A 670 -20.33 -24.09 15.12
C SER A 670 -20.39 -24.73 13.72
N ALA A 671 -19.89 -24.05 12.68
CA ALA A 671 -19.61 -24.67 11.39
C ALA A 671 -18.63 -25.85 11.62
N PRO A 672 -18.74 -26.96 10.88
CA PRO A 672 -18.13 -28.23 11.27
C PRO A 672 -16.63 -28.08 11.56
N LYS A 673 -16.26 -28.14 12.85
CA LYS A 673 -14.88 -28.22 13.32
C LYS A 673 -14.30 -29.60 13.03
N THR A 674 -14.24 -30.02 11.78
CA THR A 674 -13.47 -31.21 11.40
C THR A 674 -12.17 -30.76 10.75
N LYS A 675 -11.24 -30.23 11.58
CA LYS A 675 -9.78 -30.20 11.38
C LYS A 675 -9.00 -29.21 12.26
N MET A 676 -9.65 -28.21 12.87
CA MET A 676 -8.95 -27.17 13.64
C MET A 676 -8.10 -27.72 14.79
N GLU A 677 -8.57 -28.75 15.49
CA GLU A 677 -7.79 -29.42 16.55
C GLU A 677 -6.62 -30.24 15.99
N ALA A 678 -6.77 -30.84 14.80
CA ALA A 678 -5.71 -31.65 14.19
C ALA A 678 -4.53 -30.79 13.68
N VAL A 679 -4.79 -29.58 13.18
CA VAL A 679 -3.73 -28.68 12.68
C VAL A 679 -3.00 -27.99 13.83
N GLY A 680 -3.70 -27.59 14.90
CA GLY A 680 -3.08 -27.05 16.11
C GLY A 680 -2.19 -28.08 16.82
N VAL A 681 -2.66 -29.33 16.93
CA VAL A 681 -1.89 -30.44 17.48
C VAL A 681 -0.70 -30.81 16.57
N ALA A 682 -0.87 -30.78 15.24
CA ALA A 682 0.21 -31.04 14.30
C ALA A 682 1.30 -29.96 14.33
N ARG A 683 0.95 -28.67 14.44
CA ARG A 683 1.93 -27.57 14.57
C ARG A 683 2.67 -27.59 15.91
N ALA A 684 1.98 -27.93 17.00
CA ALA A 684 2.61 -28.13 18.30
C ALA A 684 3.58 -29.32 18.29
N ALA A 685 3.20 -30.43 17.62
CA ALA A 685 4.08 -31.58 17.42
C ALA A 685 5.27 -31.25 16.51
N GLN A 686 5.05 -30.49 15.44
CA GLN A 686 6.10 -30.07 14.51
C GLN A 686 7.13 -29.16 15.18
N LYS A 687 6.69 -28.20 16.01
CA LYS A 687 7.59 -27.37 16.84
C LYS A 687 8.38 -28.22 17.84
N SER A 688 7.73 -29.15 18.51
CA SER A 688 8.40 -30.08 19.44
C SER A 688 9.44 -30.98 18.74
N ILE A 689 9.22 -31.37 17.48
CA ILE A 689 10.18 -32.18 16.71
C ILE A 689 11.37 -31.32 16.27
N ILE A 690 11.12 -30.09 15.81
CA ILE A 690 12.19 -29.14 15.43
C ILE A 690 13.08 -28.81 16.62
N ASP A 691 12.49 -28.50 17.79
CA ASP A 691 13.25 -28.19 19.01
C ASP A 691 14.11 -29.40 19.45
N ARG A 692 13.62 -30.62 19.22
CA ARG A 692 14.34 -31.87 19.56
C ARG A 692 15.46 -32.20 18.57
N LEU A 693 15.26 -31.89 17.28
CA LEU A 693 16.29 -32.03 16.25
C LEU A 693 17.40 -31.00 16.43
N ASP A 694 17.08 -29.77 16.80
CA ASP A 694 18.05 -28.73 17.11
C ASP A 694 18.88 -29.08 18.35
N LEU A 695 18.24 -29.65 19.39
CA LEU A 695 18.95 -30.19 20.56
C LEU A 695 19.90 -31.34 20.19
N LEU A 696 19.46 -32.28 19.36
CA LEU A 696 20.29 -33.40 18.87
C LEU A 696 21.45 -32.92 18.01
N HIS A 697 21.22 -31.93 17.15
CA HIS A 697 22.27 -31.33 16.33
C HIS A 697 23.33 -30.66 17.22
N ARG A 698 22.92 -29.90 18.23
CA ARG A 698 23.86 -29.29 19.20
C ARG A 698 24.61 -30.34 20.02
N GLN A 699 23.98 -31.46 20.38
CA GLN A 699 24.63 -32.58 21.07
C GLN A 699 25.66 -33.30 20.21
N LEU A 700 25.34 -33.52 18.93
CA LEU A 700 26.25 -34.14 17.97
C LEU A 700 27.43 -33.22 17.64
N VAL A 701 27.18 -31.91 17.46
CA VAL A 701 28.23 -30.91 17.28
C VAL A 701 29.14 -30.87 18.51
N ALA A 702 28.58 -30.82 19.72
CA ALA A 702 29.33 -30.83 20.97
C ALA A 702 30.19 -32.09 21.17
N GLN A 703 29.68 -33.27 20.78
CA GLN A 703 30.45 -34.52 20.79
C GLN A 703 31.56 -34.53 19.74
N ALA A 704 31.30 -34.01 18.54
CA ALA A 704 32.28 -33.94 17.45
C ALA A 704 33.39 -32.91 17.72
N THR A 705 33.08 -31.80 18.40
CA THR A 705 34.03 -30.74 18.73
C THR A 705 34.65 -30.87 20.13
N GLY A 706 34.36 -31.97 20.84
CA GLY A 706 34.90 -32.25 22.18
C GLY A 706 34.51 -31.22 23.26
N THR A 707 33.49 -30.41 23.00
CA THR A 707 33.07 -29.30 23.87
C THR A 707 31.85 -29.73 24.68
N GLN A 708 31.93 -29.70 26.01
CA GLN A 708 30.76 -30.02 26.85
C GLN A 708 29.66 -28.98 26.63
N LEU A 709 28.43 -29.45 26.32
CA LEU A 709 27.24 -28.61 26.38
C LEU A 709 27.06 -28.10 27.82
N PRO A 710 26.71 -26.81 28.03
CA PRO A 710 26.37 -26.34 29.36
C PRO A 710 25.17 -27.12 29.89
N GLU A 711 25.36 -27.84 30.99
CA GLU A 711 24.28 -28.48 31.73
C GLU A 711 23.35 -27.39 32.29
N ASN A 712 22.27 -27.11 31.57
CA ASN A 712 20.92 -26.84 32.09
C ASN A 712 20.04 -26.21 30.99
N VAL A 713 19.27 -27.04 30.28
CA VAL A 713 17.96 -26.61 29.75
C VAL A 713 16.99 -27.78 29.82
N SER A 714 16.52 -28.09 31.03
CA SER A 714 15.14 -28.55 31.23
C SER A 714 14.73 -28.35 32.69
N SER A 715 13.64 -27.61 32.89
CA SER A 715 12.84 -27.34 34.11
C SER A 715 13.17 -26.12 35.00
N GLU A 716 12.39 -25.06 34.76
CA GLU A 716 11.61 -24.20 35.69
C GLU A 716 12.26 -23.26 36.76
N SER A 717 11.78 -22.00 36.73
CA SER A 717 11.57 -21.05 37.85
C SER A 717 12.70 -20.66 38.84
N SER A 718 12.91 -19.33 38.94
CA SER A 718 13.37 -18.52 40.09
C SER A 718 14.74 -18.73 40.79
N SER A 719 15.44 -17.59 40.94
CA SER A 719 16.37 -17.11 42.00
C SER A 719 17.85 -17.55 42.11
N GLU A 720 18.71 -16.51 42.03
CA GLU A 720 19.91 -16.12 42.83
C GLU A 720 21.27 -16.88 42.84
N GLU A 721 22.30 -16.07 42.52
CA GLU A 721 23.68 -15.91 43.07
C GLU A 721 24.85 -16.90 42.85
N ALA A 722 25.90 -16.34 42.21
CA ALA A 722 27.31 -16.22 42.64
C ALA A 722 28.44 -17.27 42.32
N THR A 723 29.44 -16.75 41.57
CA THR A 723 30.92 -16.79 41.74
C THR A 723 31.87 -17.89 41.18
N SER A 724 32.81 -17.41 40.32
CA SER A 724 34.28 -17.69 40.18
C SER A 724 34.75 -19.10 39.74
N SER A 725 35.87 -19.38 39.03
CA SER A 725 37.06 -18.66 38.54
C SER A 725 37.94 -19.58 37.64
N GLN A 726 38.70 -18.96 36.70
CA GLN A 726 40.06 -19.31 36.18
C GLN A 726 40.29 -20.58 35.32
N ALA A 727 40.71 -20.42 34.04
CA ALA A 727 42.09 -20.37 33.47
C ALA A 727 42.62 -21.79 33.13
N SER A 728 43.17 -22.14 31.96
CA SER A 728 44.34 -21.64 31.18
C SER A 728 44.36 -22.38 29.80
N ASP A 729 44.61 -21.79 28.64
CA ASP A 729 45.88 -21.32 28.02
C ASP A 729 46.64 -22.37 27.17
N ASN A 730 47.24 -21.89 26.06
CA ASN A 730 48.04 -22.53 24.99
C ASN A 730 47.26 -23.12 23.78
N GLY A 731 47.53 -22.84 22.51
CA GLY A 731 48.61 -22.12 21.83
C GLY A 731 49.24 -22.97 20.70
N PHE A 732 49.40 -22.38 19.50
CA PHE A 732 50.19 -22.75 18.29
C PHE A 732 49.55 -23.47 17.07
N ASP A 733 49.34 -22.65 16.02
CA ASP A 733 49.84 -22.64 14.62
C ASP A 733 50.03 -23.89 13.73
N ASP A 734 49.47 -23.72 12.51
CA ASP A 734 49.93 -23.96 11.12
C ASP A 734 50.10 -25.35 10.48
N ASP A 735 49.37 -25.49 9.34
CA ASP A 735 49.65 -26.15 8.04
C ASP A 735 50.36 -27.53 8.03
N ASP A 736 49.94 -28.56 7.30
CA ASP A 736 49.36 -28.56 5.95
C ASP A 736 48.85 -29.98 5.56
N THR A 737 48.00 -30.04 4.54
CA THR A 737 47.62 -31.17 3.66
C THR A 737 46.60 -32.24 4.11
N PHE A 738 45.43 -32.12 3.49
CA PHE A 738 44.28 -33.02 3.43
C PHE A 738 44.55 -34.35 2.69
N TYR A 739 44.17 -35.46 3.32
CA TYR A 739 43.56 -36.65 2.68
C TYR A 739 42.29 -36.98 3.50
N PRO A 740 41.12 -37.23 2.89
CA PRO A 740 39.94 -37.57 3.66
C PRO A 740 40.10 -38.98 4.24
N VAL A 741 40.27 -39.04 5.55
CA VAL A 741 40.08 -40.24 6.38
C VAL A 741 38.58 -40.56 6.36
N PRO A 742 38.15 -41.84 6.27
CA PRO A 742 36.74 -42.20 6.32
C PRO A 742 36.14 -41.75 7.66
N ASP A 743 35.07 -40.97 7.61
CA ASP A 743 34.40 -40.42 8.78
C ASP A 743 33.66 -41.52 9.57
N PRO A 744 34.08 -41.86 10.81
CA PRO A 744 33.43 -42.88 11.64
C PRO A 744 32.05 -42.46 12.17
N THR A 745 31.65 -41.20 11.94
CA THR A 745 30.34 -40.66 12.32
C THR A 745 29.19 -41.25 11.48
N LEU A 746 29.50 -41.71 10.25
CA LEU A 746 28.54 -42.32 9.34
C LEU A 746 28.17 -43.77 9.71
N ASP A 747 29.13 -44.57 10.18
CA ASP A 747 28.87 -45.95 10.60
C ASP A 747 27.98 -45.99 11.87
N LEU A 748 28.16 -45.03 12.79
CA LEU A 748 27.30 -44.84 13.96
C LEU A 748 25.88 -44.40 13.57
N PHE A 749 25.73 -43.61 12.51
CA PHE A 749 24.42 -43.21 11.97
C PHE A 749 23.68 -44.40 11.34
N PHE A 750 24.38 -45.26 10.60
CA PHE A 750 23.78 -46.46 10.01
C PHE A 750 23.47 -47.56 11.04
N ASP A 751 24.27 -47.69 12.11
CA ASP A 751 23.96 -48.58 13.22
C ASP A 751 22.76 -48.11 14.05
N ALA A 752 22.57 -46.79 14.19
CA ALA A 752 21.38 -46.21 14.83
C ALA A 752 20.09 -46.45 14.02
N LEU A 753 20.16 -46.36 12.68
CA LEU A 753 19.04 -46.68 11.78
C LEU A 753 18.65 -48.17 11.79
N ASN A 754 19.62 -49.07 12.03
CA ASN A 754 19.35 -50.51 12.16
C ASN A 754 18.69 -50.88 13.50
N GLN A 755 18.81 -50.04 14.53
CA GLN A 755 18.22 -50.30 15.86
C GLN A 755 16.80 -49.73 16.01
N ALA A 756 16.38 -48.82 15.13
CA ALA A 756 15.03 -48.26 15.11
C ALA A 756 14.54 -48.06 13.66
N PRO A 757 13.74 -48.99 13.10
CA PRO A 757 13.26 -48.86 11.72
C PRO A 757 12.32 -47.66 11.59
N LEU A 758 12.66 -46.74 10.69
CA LEU A 758 11.82 -45.60 10.32
C LEU A 758 10.56 -46.07 9.58
N SER A 759 9.43 -45.42 9.83
CA SER A 759 8.23 -45.65 9.01
C SER A 759 8.41 -45.08 7.60
N HIS A 760 7.65 -45.62 6.63
CA HIS A 760 7.74 -45.21 5.23
C HIS A 760 7.49 -43.70 5.00
N LYS A 761 6.74 -43.08 5.92
CA LYS A 761 6.41 -41.65 5.92
C LYS A 761 7.56 -40.78 6.43
N GLU A 762 8.21 -41.20 7.53
CA GLU A 762 9.37 -40.49 8.09
C GLU A 762 10.57 -40.55 7.13
N PHE A 763 10.73 -41.66 6.41
CA PHE A 763 11.76 -41.77 5.36
C PHE A 763 11.48 -40.84 4.16
N GLY A 764 10.22 -40.72 3.74
CA GLY A 764 9.82 -39.82 2.65
C GLY A 764 10.06 -38.35 2.99
N GLU A 765 9.89 -37.96 4.25
CA GLU A 765 10.11 -36.60 4.74
C GLU A 765 11.61 -36.26 4.85
N ILE A 766 12.47 -37.25 5.15
CA ILE A 766 13.94 -37.09 5.18
C ILE A 766 14.53 -36.99 3.77
N MET A 767 14.02 -37.75 2.79
CA MET A 767 14.48 -37.65 1.41
C MET A 767 14.03 -36.34 0.74
N ALA A 768 12.89 -35.78 1.15
CA ALA A 768 12.37 -34.51 0.66
C ALA A 768 13.04 -33.28 1.29
N SER A 769 13.75 -33.43 2.42
CA SER A 769 14.40 -32.32 3.13
C SER A 769 15.75 -31.90 2.54
N GLY A 770 16.23 -32.57 1.50
CA GLY A 770 17.48 -32.21 0.83
C GLY A 770 18.73 -32.40 1.69
N MET A 771 18.66 -33.25 2.71
CA MET A 771 19.69 -33.42 3.75
C MET A 771 21.06 -33.90 3.25
N PHE A 772 21.15 -34.40 2.02
CA PHE A 772 22.42 -34.72 1.36
C PHE A 772 22.80 -33.57 0.42
N GLY A 773 23.63 -32.65 0.92
CA GLY A 773 24.26 -31.62 0.11
C GLY A 773 25.18 -32.20 -0.96
N SER A 774 25.61 -31.35 -1.89
CA SER A 774 26.38 -31.63 -3.11
C SER A 774 27.76 -32.27 -2.94
N GLU A 775 28.13 -32.74 -1.74
CA GLU A 775 29.46 -33.28 -1.42
C GLU A 775 29.46 -34.79 -1.15
N VAL A 776 28.33 -35.49 -1.32
CA VAL A 776 28.28 -36.95 -1.18
C VAL A 776 28.66 -37.63 -2.50
N PRO A 777 29.69 -38.49 -2.56
CA PRO A 777 30.09 -39.18 -3.79
C PRO A 777 28.93 -39.99 -4.38
N PRO A 778 28.66 -39.91 -5.70
CA PRO A 778 27.56 -40.61 -6.37
C PRO A 778 27.57 -42.13 -6.14
N GLU A 779 28.73 -42.70 -5.90
CA GLU A 779 28.94 -44.12 -5.59
C GLU A 779 28.31 -44.53 -4.24
N MET A 780 28.28 -43.62 -3.25
CA MET A 780 27.61 -43.85 -1.95
C MET A 780 26.09 -43.75 -2.05
N VAL A 781 25.59 -42.80 -2.85
CA VAL A 781 24.14 -42.68 -3.13
C VAL A 781 23.63 -43.92 -3.86
N ASN A 782 24.42 -44.44 -4.80
CA ASN A 782 24.10 -45.68 -5.52
C ASN A 782 24.21 -46.93 -4.62
N ALA A 783 25.17 -46.99 -3.69
CA ALA A 783 25.26 -48.08 -2.70
C ALA A 783 24.09 -48.05 -1.69
N PHE A 784 23.64 -46.85 -1.30
CA PHE A 784 22.47 -46.63 -0.46
C PHE A 784 21.17 -47.06 -1.18
N LEU A 785 20.95 -46.62 -2.41
CA LEU A 785 19.80 -47.03 -3.22
C LEU A 785 19.79 -48.55 -3.51
N ALA A 786 20.96 -49.16 -3.79
CA ALA A 786 21.07 -50.60 -4.03
C ALA A 786 20.77 -51.45 -2.78
N ARG A 787 21.06 -50.96 -1.57
CA ARG A 787 20.69 -51.63 -0.31
C ARG A 787 19.23 -51.40 0.07
N VAL A 788 18.68 -50.21 -0.18
CA VAL A 788 17.26 -49.89 0.07
C VAL A 788 16.35 -50.75 -0.81
N ILE A 789 16.64 -50.88 -2.11
CA ILE A 789 15.87 -51.76 -3.01
C ILE A 789 15.87 -53.21 -2.50
N LYS A 790 16.96 -53.67 -1.87
CA LYS A 790 17.08 -55.00 -1.29
C LYS A 790 16.25 -55.19 -0.01
N VAL A 791 15.98 -54.12 0.75
CA VAL A 791 15.14 -54.15 1.96
C VAL A 791 13.66 -54.02 1.59
N THR A 792 13.30 -53.17 0.62
CA THR A 792 11.91 -53.01 0.17
C THR A 792 11.38 -54.26 -0.55
N TYR A 793 12.22 -54.98 -1.30
CA TYR A 793 11.82 -56.24 -1.96
C TYR A 793 11.62 -57.41 -0.99
N CYS A 794 12.26 -57.40 0.18
CA CYS A 794 12.09 -58.45 1.19
C CYS A 794 10.80 -58.29 2.02
N TRP A 795 10.20 -57.10 2.05
CA TRP A 795 8.94 -56.82 2.76
C TRP A 795 7.70 -56.86 1.85
N ALA A 796 7.87 -56.95 0.53
CA ALA A 796 6.77 -57.10 -0.43
C ALA A 796 6.29 -58.55 -0.59
N SER A 797 6.74 -59.47 0.26
CA SER A 797 6.33 -60.88 0.28
C SER A 797 5.52 -61.18 1.54
N PHE A 798 4.23 -61.53 1.35
CA PHE A 798 3.14 -61.81 2.31
C PHE A 798 2.42 -60.54 2.82
N ASP A 799 1.15 -60.26 2.48
CA ASP A 799 -0.02 -61.13 2.46
C ASP A 799 -0.89 -60.91 1.21
N ILE A 800 -1.00 -61.97 0.40
CA ILE A 800 -1.94 -62.12 -0.71
C ILE A 800 -3.10 -62.91 -0.14
N SER A 801 -4.15 -62.21 0.27
CA SER A 801 -5.45 -62.81 0.59
C SER A 801 -6.57 -61.86 0.18
N ASP A 802 -6.67 -61.56 -1.13
CA ASP A 802 -7.94 -61.46 -1.88
C ASP A 802 -7.73 -61.12 -3.38
N MET A 803 -6.83 -61.84 -4.03
CA MET A 803 -6.84 -61.97 -5.50
C MET A 803 -7.78 -63.10 -5.93
N THR A 804 -8.89 -62.74 -6.58
CA THR A 804 -9.47 -63.47 -7.71
C THR A 804 -9.83 -62.37 -8.73
N ASN A 805 -9.47 -62.36 -10.01
CA ASN A 805 -9.04 -63.37 -10.99
C ASN A 805 -8.52 -62.58 -12.25
N PRO A 806 -8.17 -63.15 -13.43
CA PRO A 806 -6.79 -63.48 -13.79
C PRO A 806 -6.29 -62.94 -15.16
N ILE A 807 -4.96 -62.96 -15.34
CA ILE A 807 -4.22 -63.52 -16.51
C ILE A 807 -4.40 -62.89 -17.93
N TYR A 808 -3.31 -62.24 -18.38
CA TYR A 808 -2.53 -62.39 -19.63
C TYR A 808 -3.12 -62.22 -21.05
N ASN A 809 -2.39 -61.42 -21.86
CA ASN A 809 -1.69 -61.84 -23.10
C ASN A 809 -0.54 -60.81 -23.36
N VAL A 810 0.74 -61.05 -22.99
CA VAL A 810 1.81 -61.84 -23.66
C VAL A 810 2.28 -61.20 -25.00
N PRO A 811 3.57 -61.20 -25.40
CA PRO A 811 4.88 -61.22 -24.70
C PRO A 811 5.85 -60.10 -25.16
N LEU A 812 6.98 -60.04 -24.48
CA LEU A 812 8.18 -59.21 -24.70
C LEU A 812 8.83 -59.39 -26.08
N ASP A 813 9.22 -58.26 -26.67
CA ASP A 813 10.62 -57.91 -26.97
C ASP A 813 10.95 -56.56 -26.28
#